data_AF-Q8BH79-F1
#
_entry.id   AF-Q8BH79-F1
#
_cell.length_a   1.000
_cell.length_b   1.000
_cell.length_c   1.000
_cell.angle_alpha   90.00
_cell.angle_beta   90.00
_cell.angle_gamma   90.00
#
_symmetry.space_group_name_H-M   'P 1'
#
loop_
_entity.id
_entity.type
_entity.pdbx_description
1 polymer ?
#
loop_
_entity_poly.entity_id
_entity_poly.type
_entity_poly.pdbx_seq_one_letter_code
_entity_poly.pdbx_strand_id
1 'polypeptide(L)'
;MRVTLSTLDTCESSFTPLVVIELAQDVKDETKEWLKNRIIAKKKDGGAQLLFRPLLNKYEKETLENQNLYLVGASNVRLLLGAEAVGLVKECTDAAMRAFTYGTRHNFKGFHDNNNDFLTMAECQFIIKHELENLRARDEKMIPGYPQAKLYPGKSLMRRLLTSGIVTQVFPLHDTEALKKLEDTWYTRFALKYQPIDSIRSYFGETIALYFGFLEYFTFALIPMAIIGLPYYLFVWEDYDKYVIFASFNLIWSTVILEVWKRGCANMTYRWGTLVMKRQFEEPRPGFHGVLGINSVTGREEPLYSSYKRQLRIYLVSLPFVCLCLYFSLYVMMIYFDMEDWALSLHEDSGSEWTSLLLYVPSIVYAVVIEIMNRLYRYAAEFLTSWENHRLESAYQNHLVLKVLVFNFLNCFASLFYIAFVLKDMKLLRQSLATLLITSQILNQVVESLLPYWLQRKYCARVKRKVQALKSEVDTTLYEQVLLEKEMGTYLGTFDDYLELFLQFGYVSLFSCVYPLAAAFAVLNNFTEVNSDALKMCRVFKRPFAEPSASIGVWQLAFETMSVISVVTNCALIGMSPQVNAVFPESKTDLVLIVVAVEHALLALKFILAFAIPDKPRHIQQKLARLEFESLEALKQQQMKLVAENLKEEYQEDGKEAT
;
A
#
# COMPACT_ATOMS: atom_id res chain seq x y z
N MET A 1 34.88 -2.87 -30.69
CA MET A 1 35.47 -3.95 -29.87
C MET A 1 34.38 -4.98 -29.56
N ARG A 2 34.31 -6.07 -30.34
CA ARG A 2 33.38 -7.19 -30.13
C ARG A 2 33.92 -8.05 -28.99
N VAL A 3 33.43 -7.85 -27.76
CA VAL A 3 33.68 -8.77 -26.65
C VAL A 3 32.67 -9.91 -26.79
N THR A 4 33.17 -11.08 -27.18
CA THR A 4 32.47 -12.35 -27.27
C THR A 4 32.06 -12.81 -25.86
N LEU A 5 30.85 -12.44 -25.45
CA LEU A 5 30.13 -13.00 -24.30
C LEU A 5 29.54 -14.36 -24.68
N SER A 6 30.38 -15.39 -24.72
CA SER A 6 29.91 -16.78 -24.81
C SER A 6 31.01 -17.72 -24.32
N THR A 7 31.03 -18.04 -23.01
CA THR A 7 31.54 -19.32 -22.44
C THR A 7 31.63 -19.38 -20.90
N LEU A 8 31.35 -18.31 -20.14
CA LEU A 8 31.59 -18.31 -18.67
C LEU A 8 30.36 -18.50 -17.75
N ASP A 9 29.13 -18.61 -18.26
CA ASP A 9 27.91 -18.54 -17.42
C ASP A 9 27.22 -19.88 -17.07
N THR A 10 27.89 -21.04 -17.16
CA THR A 10 27.21 -22.35 -16.99
C THR A 10 27.67 -23.25 -15.84
N CYS A 11 28.41 -22.74 -14.84
CA CYS A 11 28.75 -23.55 -13.67
C CYS A 11 29.04 -22.70 -12.40
N GLU A 12 28.01 -22.09 -11.80
CA GLU A 12 28.12 -21.55 -10.43
C GLU A 12 26.98 -22.11 -9.56
N SER A 13 27.28 -23.12 -8.76
CA SER A 13 26.41 -23.65 -7.71
C SER A 13 26.27 -22.70 -6.50
N SER A 14 27.01 -21.59 -6.47
CA SER A 14 27.03 -20.63 -5.37
C SER A 14 26.54 -19.25 -5.82
N PHE A 15 25.22 -19.04 -5.82
CA PHE A 15 24.64 -17.70 -5.91
C PHE A 15 23.84 -17.37 -4.64
N THR A 16 23.75 -16.08 -4.33
CA THR A 16 22.96 -15.57 -3.19
C THR A 16 21.47 -15.74 -3.45
N PRO A 17 20.74 -16.54 -2.67
CA PRO A 17 19.31 -16.72 -2.85
C PRO A 17 18.56 -15.43 -2.49
N LEU A 18 17.64 -15.01 -3.36
CA LEU A 18 16.90 -13.77 -3.17
C LEU A 18 15.39 -14.02 -3.04
N VAL A 19 14.85 -14.93 -3.85
CA VAL A 19 13.43 -15.26 -3.91
C VAL A 19 13.25 -16.77 -3.80
N VAL A 20 12.21 -17.20 -3.07
CA VAL A 20 11.82 -18.60 -2.92
C VAL A 20 10.55 -18.86 -3.72
N ILE A 21 10.52 -19.97 -4.45
CA ILE A 21 9.32 -20.51 -5.09
C ILE A 21 8.97 -21.83 -4.39
N GLU A 22 7.78 -21.90 -3.80
CA GLU A 22 7.21 -23.13 -3.25
C GLU A 22 6.25 -23.75 -4.26
N LEU A 23 6.53 -24.99 -4.69
CA LEU A 23 5.58 -25.77 -5.49
C LEU A 23 4.73 -26.67 -4.60
N ALA A 24 3.53 -27.02 -5.05
CA ALA A 24 2.69 -27.99 -4.37
C ALA A 24 3.37 -29.37 -4.26
N GLN A 25 2.96 -30.20 -3.30
CA GLN A 25 3.61 -31.49 -3.02
C GLN A 25 3.58 -32.45 -4.23
N ASP A 26 2.45 -32.53 -4.93
CA ASP A 26 2.20 -33.49 -6.02
C ASP A 26 2.60 -32.97 -7.41
N VAL A 27 3.55 -32.05 -7.50
CA VAL A 27 3.96 -31.49 -8.80
C VAL A 27 4.78 -32.49 -9.61
N LYS A 28 4.32 -32.77 -10.83
CA LYS A 28 4.99 -33.65 -11.80
C LYS A 28 6.37 -33.11 -12.18
N ASP A 29 7.33 -34.02 -12.37
CA ASP A 29 8.72 -33.64 -12.70
C ASP A 29 8.84 -32.98 -14.08
N GLU A 30 7.99 -33.35 -15.04
CA GLU A 30 7.89 -32.67 -16.35
C GLU A 30 7.60 -31.17 -16.17
N THR A 31 6.70 -30.80 -15.26
CA THR A 31 6.35 -29.42 -14.95
C THR A 31 7.50 -28.69 -14.26
N LYS A 32 8.23 -29.36 -13.37
CA LYS A 32 9.40 -28.80 -12.68
C LYS A 32 10.52 -28.48 -13.65
N GLU A 33 10.87 -29.41 -14.53
CA GLU A 33 11.92 -29.20 -15.54
C GLU A 33 11.50 -28.15 -16.58
N TRP A 34 10.23 -28.14 -17.01
CA TRP A 34 9.72 -27.06 -17.87
C TRP A 34 9.82 -25.68 -17.21
N LEU A 35 9.38 -25.55 -15.96
CA LEU A 35 9.44 -24.28 -15.22
C LEU A 35 10.89 -23.81 -15.06
N LYS A 36 11.79 -24.73 -14.65
CA LYS A 36 13.23 -24.49 -14.54
C LYS A 36 13.82 -24.01 -15.87
N ASN A 37 13.49 -24.68 -16.98
CA ASN A 37 13.96 -24.27 -18.31
C ASN A 37 13.48 -22.88 -18.69
N ARG A 38 12.21 -22.52 -18.42
CA ARG A 38 11.67 -21.17 -18.70
C ARG A 38 12.32 -20.09 -17.84
N ILE A 39 12.69 -20.39 -16.59
CA ILE A 39 13.36 -19.44 -15.70
C ILE A 39 14.83 -19.22 -16.13
N ILE A 40 15.55 -20.28 -16.48
CA ILE A 40 16.99 -20.23 -16.82
C ILE A 40 17.24 -19.74 -18.26
N ALA A 41 16.36 -20.08 -19.22
CA ALA A 41 16.54 -19.75 -20.63
C ALA A 41 16.76 -18.24 -20.85
N LYS A 42 17.55 -17.90 -21.87
CA LYS A 42 17.89 -16.51 -22.19
C LYS A 42 16.64 -15.74 -22.60
N LYS A 43 16.68 -14.42 -22.43
CA LYS A 43 15.58 -13.52 -22.83
C LYS A 43 15.20 -13.63 -24.31
N LYS A 44 16.19 -13.83 -25.19
CA LYS A 44 15.98 -14.03 -26.64
C LYS A 44 15.09 -15.26 -26.92
N ASP A 45 15.28 -16.32 -26.14
CA ASP A 45 14.55 -17.58 -26.25
C ASP A 45 13.19 -17.53 -25.51
N GLY A 46 12.85 -16.41 -24.88
CA GLY A 46 11.61 -16.24 -24.13
C GLY A 46 11.64 -16.70 -22.69
N GLY A 47 12.85 -16.89 -22.13
CA GLY A 47 13.04 -17.13 -20.70
C GLY A 47 13.31 -15.86 -19.89
N ALA A 48 13.56 -16.02 -18.59
CA ALA A 48 13.87 -14.90 -17.69
C ALA A 48 15.39 -14.65 -17.52
N GLN A 49 16.24 -15.60 -17.92
CA GLN A 49 17.70 -15.57 -17.70
C GLN A 49 18.05 -15.40 -16.22
N LEU A 50 17.40 -16.16 -15.35
CA LEU A 50 17.63 -16.16 -13.90
C LEU A 50 18.33 -17.45 -13.46
N LEU A 51 18.96 -17.42 -12.29
CA LEU A 51 19.58 -18.59 -11.68
C LEU A 51 18.53 -19.32 -10.83
N PHE A 52 18.45 -20.64 -10.98
CA PHE A 52 17.44 -21.47 -10.31
C PHE A 52 18.10 -22.73 -9.75
N ARG A 53 17.91 -22.99 -8.45
CA ARG A 53 18.39 -24.22 -7.79
C ARG A 53 17.38 -24.72 -6.75
N PRO A 54 17.31 -26.04 -6.48
CA PRO A 54 16.58 -26.54 -5.32
C PRO A 54 17.19 -25.99 -4.02
N LEU A 55 16.37 -25.86 -2.96
CA LEU A 55 16.84 -25.45 -1.63
C LEU A 55 17.97 -26.36 -1.13
N LEU A 56 17.73 -27.67 -1.26
CA LEU A 56 18.68 -28.70 -0.88
C LEU A 56 19.31 -29.34 -2.11
N ASN A 57 20.63 -29.52 -2.08
CA ASN A 57 21.35 -30.29 -3.08
C ASN A 57 21.01 -31.80 -2.97
N LYS A 58 21.49 -32.62 -3.91
CA LYS A 58 21.15 -34.06 -3.91
C LYS A 58 21.57 -34.80 -2.63
N TYR A 59 22.69 -34.44 -2.02
CA TYR A 59 23.19 -35.05 -0.78
C TYR A 59 22.36 -34.60 0.43
N GLU A 60 22.02 -33.32 0.49
CA GLU A 60 21.21 -32.75 1.57
C GLU A 60 19.78 -33.30 1.56
N LYS A 61 19.25 -33.60 0.36
CA LYS A 61 17.93 -34.22 0.18
C LYS A 61 17.80 -35.61 0.82
N GLU A 62 18.90 -36.33 1.01
CA GLU A 62 18.88 -37.64 1.68
C GLU A 62 18.65 -37.49 3.19
N THR A 63 19.01 -36.34 3.76
CA THR A 63 18.90 -36.05 5.20
C THR A 63 17.66 -35.23 5.54
N LEU A 64 17.22 -34.37 4.61
CA LEU A 64 16.17 -33.39 4.82
C LEU A 64 15.14 -33.47 3.69
N GLU A 65 13.86 -33.49 4.03
CA GLU A 65 12.79 -33.45 3.03
C GLU A 65 12.82 -32.11 2.28
N ASN A 66 13.21 -32.14 1.00
CA ASN A 66 13.06 -30.99 0.13
C ASN A 66 11.59 -30.82 -0.24
N GLN A 67 10.87 -30.04 0.57
CA GLN A 67 9.43 -29.72 0.48
C GLN A 67 9.07 -28.90 -0.79
N ASN A 68 9.59 -29.28 -1.96
CA ASN A 68 9.40 -28.59 -3.23
C ASN A 68 9.72 -27.09 -3.22
N LEU A 69 10.76 -26.73 -2.45
CA LEU A 69 11.28 -25.37 -2.33
C LEU A 69 12.45 -25.15 -3.30
N TYR A 70 12.37 -24.06 -4.04
CA TYR A 70 13.39 -23.65 -5.01
C TYR A 70 13.82 -22.20 -4.77
N LEU A 71 15.11 -21.96 -4.94
CA LEU A 71 15.76 -20.68 -4.76
C LEU A 71 16.02 -20.05 -6.13
N VAL A 72 15.71 -18.76 -6.24
CA VAL A 72 15.91 -17.94 -7.43
C VAL A 72 16.85 -16.79 -7.10
N GLY A 73 17.80 -16.55 -8.00
CA GLY A 73 18.74 -15.45 -7.97
C GLY A 73 19.10 -15.00 -9.38
N ALA A 74 20.09 -14.13 -9.51
CA ALA A 74 20.58 -13.64 -10.79
C ALA A 74 22.04 -13.21 -10.67
N SER A 75 22.76 -13.19 -11.78
CA SER A 75 24.09 -12.57 -11.84
C SER A 75 23.96 -11.03 -11.74
N ASN A 76 25.03 -10.36 -11.30
CA ASN A 76 25.02 -8.90 -11.15
C ASN A 76 24.71 -8.17 -12.46
N VAL A 77 25.29 -8.61 -13.57
CA VAL A 77 25.00 -8.05 -14.91
C VAL A 77 23.52 -8.19 -15.25
N ARG A 78 22.92 -9.34 -14.94
CA ARG A 78 21.50 -9.59 -15.20
C ARG A 78 20.60 -8.69 -14.35
N LEU A 79 20.97 -8.45 -13.09
CA LEU A 79 20.27 -7.53 -12.19
C LEU A 79 20.33 -6.09 -12.73
N LEU A 80 21.49 -5.63 -13.21
CA LEU A 80 21.62 -4.29 -13.81
C LEU A 80 20.77 -4.14 -15.09
N LEU A 81 20.75 -5.15 -15.96
CA LEU A 81 19.87 -5.15 -17.14
C LEU A 81 18.38 -5.19 -16.73
N GLY A 82 18.05 -5.89 -15.65
CA GLY A 82 16.71 -5.90 -15.06
C GLY A 82 16.33 -4.54 -14.47
N ALA A 83 17.27 -3.84 -13.82
CA ALA A 83 17.09 -2.48 -13.30
C ALA A 83 16.77 -1.47 -14.41
N GLU A 84 17.39 -1.63 -15.59
CA GLU A 84 17.06 -0.87 -16.79
C GLU A 84 15.65 -1.23 -17.32
N ALA A 85 15.31 -2.52 -17.38
CA ALA A 85 14.00 -2.97 -17.86
C ALA A 85 12.82 -2.46 -17.03
N VAL A 86 12.97 -2.42 -15.69
CA VAL A 86 11.96 -1.84 -14.79
C VAL A 86 12.00 -0.31 -14.75
N GLY A 87 13.09 0.31 -15.22
CA GLY A 87 13.29 1.75 -15.22
C GLY A 87 13.56 2.35 -13.83
N LEU A 88 14.40 1.70 -13.02
CA LEU A 88 14.81 2.26 -11.71
C LEU A 88 15.48 3.61 -11.90
N VAL A 89 15.13 4.60 -11.08
CA VAL A 89 15.75 5.93 -11.11
C VAL A 89 16.79 6.03 -10.00
N LYS A 90 18.01 6.43 -10.36
CA LYS A 90 19.15 6.55 -9.44
C LYS A 90 19.78 7.94 -9.55
N GLU A 91 20.52 8.35 -8.52
CA GLU A 91 21.24 9.62 -8.48
C GLU A 91 22.50 9.53 -9.37
N CYS A 92 22.65 10.47 -10.29
CA CYS A 92 23.84 10.65 -11.10
C CYS A 92 24.91 11.45 -10.33
N THR A 93 26.15 11.44 -10.83
CA THR A 93 27.28 12.20 -10.26
C THR A 93 27.06 13.72 -10.29
N ASP A 94 26.21 14.22 -11.18
CA ASP A 94 25.73 15.62 -11.26
C ASP A 94 24.57 15.93 -10.27
N ALA A 95 24.24 14.98 -9.39
CA ALA A 95 23.09 15.01 -8.46
C ALA A 95 21.70 15.04 -9.14
N ALA A 96 21.61 14.78 -10.45
CA ALA A 96 20.34 14.60 -11.13
C ALA A 96 19.79 13.18 -10.92
N MET A 97 18.47 13.05 -10.80
CA MET A 97 17.80 11.73 -10.74
C MET A 97 17.43 11.29 -12.16
N ARG A 98 18.07 10.23 -12.67
CA ARG A 98 17.82 9.70 -14.03
C ARG A 98 17.53 8.21 -14.01
N ALA A 99 16.79 7.74 -15.01
CA ALA A 99 16.53 6.30 -15.19
C ALA A 99 17.86 5.57 -15.46
N PHE A 100 18.06 4.43 -14.80
CA PHE A 100 19.25 3.61 -14.93
C PHE A 100 19.31 2.94 -16.30
N THR A 101 20.49 2.96 -16.92
CA THR A 101 20.76 2.27 -18.19
C THR A 101 22.16 1.66 -18.10
N TYR A 102 22.31 0.41 -18.52
CA TYR A 102 23.57 -0.30 -18.42
C TYR A 102 24.69 0.37 -19.24
N GLY A 103 24.34 1.01 -20.36
CA GLY A 103 25.28 1.78 -21.19
C GLY A 103 25.85 3.03 -20.50
N THR A 104 25.11 3.65 -19.58
CA THR A 104 25.51 4.88 -18.87
C THR A 104 25.79 4.65 -17.39
N ARG A 105 25.99 3.38 -16.98
CA ARG A 105 26.13 2.96 -15.58
C ARG A 105 27.21 3.72 -14.78
N HIS A 106 28.31 4.11 -15.42
CA HIS A 106 29.40 4.86 -14.79
C HIS A 106 29.04 6.29 -14.38
N ASN A 107 27.92 6.83 -14.87
CA ASN A 107 27.46 8.17 -14.52
C ASN A 107 26.68 8.19 -13.19
N PHE A 108 26.31 7.03 -12.65
CA PHE A 108 25.55 6.91 -11.41
C PHE A 108 26.45 6.92 -10.19
N LYS A 109 26.04 7.67 -9.17
CA LYS A 109 26.76 7.82 -7.92
C LYS A 109 26.83 6.48 -7.18
N GLY A 110 28.03 6.11 -6.72
CA GLY A 110 28.27 4.87 -5.98
C GLY A 110 28.39 3.61 -6.87
N PHE A 111 28.29 3.75 -8.19
CA PHE A 111 28.50 2.63 -9.10
C PHE A 111 30.01 2.37 -9.31
N HIS A 112 30.44 1.14 -9.04
CA HIS A 112 31.76 0.63 -9.41
C HIS A 112 31.58 -0.79 -9.96
N ASP A 113 32.37 -1.21 -10.96
CA ASP A 113 32.18 -2.51 -11.61
C ASP A 113 32.35 -3.71 -10.65
N ASN A 114 33.08 -3.53 -9.55
CA ASN A 114 33.28 -4.53 -8.50
C ASN A 114 32.34 -4.37 -7.29
N ASN A 115 31.44 -3.37 -7.30
CA ASN A 115 30.55 -3.09 -6.19
C ASN A 115 29.20 -3.79 -6.40
N ASN A 116 28.92 -4.80 -5.56
CA ASN A 116 27.65 -5.52 -5.58
C ASN A 116 26.54 -4.79 -4.81
N ASP A 117 26.88 -3.72 -4.06
CA ASP A 117 25.95 -3.02 -3.17
C ASP A 117 25.20 -1.86 -3.85
N PHE A 118 25.40 -1.65 -5.16
CA PHE A 118 24.73 -0.57 -5.90
C PHE A 118 23.20 -0.73 -5.95
N LEU A 119 22.73 -1.97 -6.10
CA LEU A 119 21.32 -2.33 -6.01
C LEU A 119 21.07 -2.92 -4.63
N THR A 120 20.05 -2.41 -3.93
CA THR A 120 19.69 -2.98 -2.62
C THR A 120 19.06 -4.36 -2.81
N MET A 121 19.09 -5.19 -1.77
CA MET A 121 18.44 -6.50 -1.82
C MET A 121 16.95 -6.41 -2.18
N ALA A 122 16.27 -5.36 -1.70
CA ALA A 122 14.87 -5.09 -2.01
C ALA A 122 14.65 -4.82 -3.51
N GLU A 123 15.52 -4.02 -4.12
CA GLU A 123 15.51 -3.75 -5.57
C GLU A 123 15.81 -5.01 -6.38
N CYS A 124 16.80 -5.81 -5.97
CA CYS A 124 17.12 -7.08 -6.62
C CYS A 124 15.95 -8.07 -6.59
N GLN A 125 15.28 -8.18 -5.44
CA GLN A 125 14.09 -9.02 -5.28
C GLN A 125 12.90 -8.51 -6.12
N PHE A 126 12.71 -7.19 -6.19
CA PHE A 126 11.70 -6.58 -7.06
C PHE A 126 11.97 -6.87 -8.54
N ILE A 127 13.23 -6.74 -8.99
CA ILE A 127 13.64 -7.08 -10.35
C ILE A 127 13.34 -8.55 -10.65
N ILE A 128 13.73 -9.48 -9.76
CA ILE A 128 13.44 -10.92 -9.95
C ILE A 128 11.92 -11.17 -10.02
N LYS A 129 11.12 -10.56 -9.14
CA LYS A 129 9.65 -10.64 -9.20
C LYS A 129 9.12 -10.17 -10.56
N HIS A 130 9.54 -9.00 -11.01
CA HIS A 130 9.11 -8.44 -12.29
C HIS A 130 9.43 -9.39 -13.46
N GLU A 131 10.61 -9.99 -13.45
CA GLU A 131 11.04 -10.93 -14.49
C GLU A 131 10.25 -12.24 -14.48
N LEU A 132 9.88 -12.74 -13.29
CA LEU A 132 9.02 -13.92 -13.13
C LEU A 132 7.57 -13.64 -13.55
N GLU A 133 7.03 -12.46 -13.21
CA GLU A 133 5.67 -12.05 -13.55
C GLU A 133 5.47 -11.87 -15.06
N ASN A 134 6.50 -11.36 -15.75
CA ASN A 134 6.51 -11.10 -17.18
C ASN A 134 6.96 -12.30 -18.02
N LEU A 135 7.10 -13.47 -17.40
CA LEU A 135 7.29 -14.73 -18.11
C LEU A 135 5.96 -15.14 -18.75
N ARG A 136 5.87 -15.05 -20.09
CA ARG A 136 4.64 -15.29 -20.86
C ARG A 136 4.69 -16.60 -21.66
N ALA A 137 3.55 -17.27 -21.79
CA ALA A 137 3.37 -18.40 -22.70
C ALA A 137 3.54 -17.94 -24.15
N ARG A 138 4.21 -18.75 -24.97
CA ARG A 138 4.38 -18.50 -26.41
C ARG A 138 3.59 -19.53 -27.21
N ASP A 139 4.14 -20.73 -27.32
CA ASP A 139 3.57 -21.82 -28.12
C ASP A 139 2.77 -22.81 -27.26
N GLU A 140 2.93 -22.76 -25.93
CA GLU A 140 2.30 -23.70 -25.01
C GLU A 140 0.78 -23.47 -24.92
N LYS A 141 -0.01 -24.49 -25.25
CA LYS A 141 -1.48 -24.49 -25.10
C LYS A 141 -1.94 -24.82 -23.67
N MET A 142 -1.07 -25.43 -22.88
CA MET A 142 -1.32 -25.85 -21.50
C MET A 142 0.00 -25.97 -20.75
N ILE A 143 -0.04 -25.90 -19.43
CA ILE A 143 1.13 -26.21 -18.59
C ILE A 143 1.44 -27.71 -18.76
N PRO A 144 2.68 -28.08 -19.11
CA PRO A 144 3.08 -29.49 -19.24
C PRO A 144 2.72 -30.29 -17.98
N GLY A 145 2.13 -31.46 -18.15
CA GLY A 145 1.61 -32.29 -17.06
C GLY A 145 0.20 -31.93 -16.53
N TYR A 146 -0.36 -30.76 -16.87
CA TYR A 146 -1.63 -30.25 -16.33
C TYR A 146 -2.61 -29.77 -17.44
N PRO A 147 -3.39 -30.67 -18.07
CA PRO A 147 -4.33 -30.31 -19.15
C PRO A 147 -5.39 -29.26 -18.79
N GLN A 148 -5.81 -29.23 -17.52
CA GLN A 148 -6.76 -28.23 -17.00
C GLN A 148 -6.15 -26.82 -16.93
N ALA A 149 -4.82 -26.72 -16.87
CA ALA A 149 -4.10 -25.46 -16.81
C ALA A 149 -3.82 -24.93 -18.22
N LYS A 150 -4.88 -24.59 -18.95
CA LYS A 150 -4.80 -24.00 -20.30
C LYS A 150 -4.01 -22.69 -20.29
N LEU A 151 -3.22 -22.51 -21.33
CA LEU A 151 -2.43 -21.34 -21.65
C LEU A 151 -2.85 -20.80 -23.02
N TYR A 152 -2.65 -19.51 -23.23
CA TYR A 152 -2.78 -18.85 -24.52
C TYR A 152 -1.58 -17.92 -24.69
N PRO A 153 -1.17 -17.62 -25.94
CA PRO A 153 -0.04 -16.73 -26.20
C PRO A 153 -0.18 -15.41 -25.42
N GLY A 154 0.88 -15.01 -24.71
CA GLY A 154 0.92 -13.79 -23.89
C GLY A 154 0.40 -13.94 -22.46
N LYS A 155 -0.19 -15.08 -22.08
CA LYS A 155 -0.60 -15.34 -20.69
C LYS A 155 0.62 -15.43 -19.77
N SER A 156 0.61 -14.68 -18.67
CA SER A 156 1.63 -14.81 -17.60
C SER A 156 1.62 -16.22 -17.01
N LEU A 157 2.78 -16.90 -17.10
CA LEU A 157 2.99 -18.25 -16.58
C LEU A 157 2.85 -18.27 -15.06
N MET A 158 3.48 -17.31 -14.38
CA MET A 158 3.46 -17.22 -12.92
C MET A 158 2.03 -17.05 -12.39
N ARG A 159 1.21 -16.20 -13.03
CA ARG A 159 -0.22 -16.09 -12.67
C ARG A 159 -0.96 -17.40 -12.84
N ARG A 160 -0.75 -18.09 -13.97
CA ARG A 160 -1.48 -19.33 -14.25
C ARG A 160 -1.09 -20.41 -13.24
N LEU A 161 0.20 -20.54 -12.93
CA LEU A 161 0.76 -21.48 -11.96
C LEU A 161 0.21 -21.27 -10.54
N LEU A 162 0.12 -20.02 -10.08
CA LEU A 162 -0.49 -19.65 -8.80
C LEU A 162 -2.00 -19.97 -8.79
N THR A 163 -2.71 -19.59 -9.86
CA THR A 163 -4.18 -19.79 -9.95
C THR A 163 -4.55 -21.27 -10.07
N SER A 164 -3.68 -22.11 -10.64
CA SER A 164 -3.89 -23.56 -10.72
C SER A 164 -3.42 -24.31 -9.48
N GLY A 165 -2.84 -23.62 -8.49
CA GLY A 165 -2.28 -24.25 -7.28
C GLY A 165 -1.03 -25.11 -7.53
N ILE A 166 -0.31 -24.89 -8.63
CA ILE A 166 0.95 -25.61 -8.92
C ILE A 166 2.09 -24.92 -8.17
N VAL A 167 2.14 -23.59 -8.23
CA VAL A 167 2.97 -22.77 -7.35
C VAL A 167 2.06 -22.36 -6.18
N THR A 168 2.48 -22.68 -4.96
CA THR A 168 1.75 -22.30 -3.74
C THR A 168 1.98 -20.82 -3.45
N GLN A 169 3.23 -20.39 -3.46
CA GLN A 169 3.62 -19.02 -3.19
C GLN A 169 5.02 -18.70 -3.73
N VAL A 170 5.26 -17.40 -3.92
CA VAL A 170 6.57 -16.84 -4.27
C VAL A 170 6.83 -15.70 -3.29
N PHE A 171 7.95 -15.74 -2.57
CA PHE A 171 8.25 -14.72 -1.55
C PHE A 171 9.75 -14.38 -1.51
N PRO A 172 10.13 -13.13 -1.19
CA PRO A 172 11.51 -12.74 -1.03
C PRO A 172 12.05 -13.15 0.35
N LEU A 173 13.34 -13.44 0.43
CA LEU A 173 14.00 -13.76 1.71
C LEU A 173 14.32 -12.51 2.53
N HIS A 174 14.24 -12.62 3.85
CA HIS A 174 14.85 -11.66 4.74
C HIS A 174 16.39 -11.72 4.70
N ASP A 175 17.03 -10.57 4.85
CA ASP A 175 18.41 -10.52 5.33
C ASP A 175 18.37 -10.32 6.84
N THR A 176 18.79 -11.34 7.59
CA THR A 176 18.70 -11.36 9.05
C THR A 176 19.67 -10.37 9.72
N GLU A 177 20.82 -10.11 9.11
CA GLU A 177 21.83 -9.19 9.64
C GLU A 177 21.42 -7.73 9.41
N ALA A 178 21.00 -7.40 8.17
CA ALA A 178 20.52 -6.07 7.86
C ALA A 178 19.21 -5.74 8.61
N LEU A 179 18.32 -6.71 8.79
CA LEU A 179 17.09 -6.51 9.57
C LEU A 179 17.39 -6.18 11.03
N LYS A 180 18.33 -6.89 11.65
CA LYS A 180 18.73 -6.62 13.04
C LYS A 180 19.30 -5.20 13.20
N LYS A 181 20.15 -4.77 12.26
CA LYS A 181 20.68 -3.39 12.24
C LYS A 181 19.55 -2.35 12.09
N LEU A 182 18.56 -2.63 11.26
CA LEU A 182 17.38 -1.76 11.10
C LEU A 182 16.56 -1.70 12.41
N GLU A 183 16.24 -2.85 13.01
CA GLU A 183 15.49 -2.96 14.27
C GLU A 183 16.11 -2.12 15.39
N ASP A 184 17.44 -2.20 15.57
CA ASP A 184 18.16 -1.46 16.62
C ASP A 184 18.00 0.06 16.47
N THR A 185 17.83 0.55 15.24
CA THR A 185 17.65 1.97 14.95
C THR A 185 16.19 2.42 14.93
N TRP A 186 15.26 1.51 14.66
CA TRP A 186 13.86 1.81 14.37
C TRP A 186 12.98 1.88 15.62
N TYR A 187 13.12 0.93 16.56
CA TYR A 187 12.26 0.91 17.75
C TYR A 187 12.55 2.08 18.69
N THR A 188 11.59 3.00 18.83
CA THR A 188 11.68 4.21 19.66
C THR A 188 11.27 3.89 21.10
N ARG A 189 12.14 3.20 21.84
CA ARG A 189 11.76 2.67 23.17
C ARG A 189 11.39 3.73 24.21
N PHE A 190 12.08 4.88 24.24
CA PHE A 190 11.93 5.84 25.35
C PHE A 190 11.99 7.32 24.99
N ALA A 191 12.40 7.67 23.76
CA ALA A 191 12.53 9.06 23.34
C ALA A 191 11.90 9.26 21.97
N LEU A 192 11.31 10.44 21.79
CA LEU A 192 10.83 10.94 20.50
C LEU A 192 12.03 11.03 19.54
N LYS A 193 12.15 10.03 18.67
CA LYS A 193 13.22 9.94 17.67
C LYS A 193 12.59 9.92 16.29
N TYR A 194 13.19 10.66 15.36
CA TYR A 194 12.80 10.56 13.96
C TYR A 194 13.03 9.14 13.44
N GLN A 195 12.07 8.63 12.68
CA GLN A 195 12.16 7.27 12.13
C GLN A 195 13.23 7.18 11.04
N PRO A 196 13.94 6.05 10.90
CA PRO A 196 14.94 5.85 9.85
C PRO A 196 14.29 5.50 8.50
N ILE A 197 13.47 6.41 7.97
CA ILE A 197 12.61 6.19 6.79
C ILE A 197 13.40 5.74 5.55
N ASP A 198 14.61 6.26 5.33
CA ASP A 198 15.47 5.82 4.20
C ASP A 198 16.03 4.40 4.38
N SER A 199 16.26 3.96 5.62
CA SER A 199 16.69 2.59 5.93
C SER A 199 15.54 1.60 5.78
N ILE A 200 14.33 1.99 6.22
CA ILE A 200 13.09 1.23 5.99
C ILE A 200 12.87 1.07 4.48
N ARG A 201 13.01 2.15 3.71
CA ARG A 201 12.91 2.15 2.24
C ARG A 201 13.89 1.19 1.59
N SER A 202 15.15 1.22 2.04
CA SER A 202 16.21 0.36 1.48
C SER A 202 15.95 -1.14 1.74
N TYR A 203 15.28 -1.48 2.83
CA TYR A 203 14.98 -2.87 3.20
C TYR A 203 13.61 -3.37 2.70
N PHE A 204 12.54 -2.59 2.88
CA PHE A 204 11.16 -3.00 2.59
C PHE A 204 10.59 -2.40 1.28
N GLY A 205 11.24 -1.39 0.71
CA GLY A 205 10.76 -0.67 -0.47
C GLY A 205 9.96 0.59 -0.13
N GLU A 206 9.58 1.33 -1.18
CA GLU A 206 9.02 2.68 -1.05
C GLU A 206 7.59 2.71 -0.52
N THR A 207 6.72 1.74 -0.87
CA THR A 207 5.33 1.70 -0.37
C THR A 207 5.26 1.65 1.16
N ILE A 208 6.06 0.78 1.78
CA ILE A 208 6.09 0.61 3.24
C ILE A 208 6.78 1.80 3.91
N ALA A 209 7.87 2.29 3.32
CA ALA A 209 8.53 3.49 3.85
C ALA A 209 7.64 4.74 3.75
N LEU A 210 6.79 4.87 2.72
CA LEU A 210 5.79 5.92 2.61
C LEU A 210 4.74 5.83 3.73
N TYR A 211 4.32 4.60 4.08
CA TYR A 211 3.39 4.38 5.19
C TYR A 211 4.00 4.86 6.51
N PHE A 212 5.20 4.38 6.87
CA PHE A 212 5.85 4.81 8.12
C PHE A 212 6.19 6.31 8.12
N GLY A 213 6.55 6.87 6.96
CA GLY A 213 6.75 8.31 6.81
C GLY A 213 5.45 9.11 7.00
N PHE A 214 4.31 8.58 6.55
CA PHE A 214 3.00 9.18 6.78
C PHE A 214 2.57 9.07 8.24
N LEU A 215 2.75 7.89 8.86
CA LEU A 215 2.47 7.67 10.28
C LEU A 215 3.29 8.63 11.16
N GLU A 216 4.59 8.76 10.90
CA GLU A 216 5.46 9.72 11.59
C GLU A 216 4.92 11.15 11.45
N TYR A 217 4.69 11.57 10.20
CA TYR A 217 4.18 12.89 9.89
C TYR A 217 2.84 13.16 10.58
N PHE A 218 1.92 12.21 10.50
CA PHE A 218 0.56 12.32 11.03
C PHE A 218 0.56 12.38 12.55
N THR A 219 1.43 11.61 13.21
CA THR A 219 1.65 11.68 14.66
C THR A 219 2.06 13.09 15.09
N PHE A 220 3.06 13.67 14.43
CA PHE A 220 3.50 15.03 14.70
C PHE A 220 2.45 16.08 14.36
N ALA A 221 1.69 15.87 13.28
CA ALA A 221 0.61 16.76 12.85
C ALA A 221 -0.56 16.79 13.84
N LEU A 222 -0.83 15.71 14.59
CA LEU A 222 -1.88 15.68 15.60
C LEU A 222 -1.47 16.32 16.94
N ILE A 223 -0.17 16.50 17.21
CA ILE A 223 0.31 17.08 18.47
C ILE A 223 -0.30 18.48 18.74
N PRO A 224 -0.33 19.44 17.78
CA PRO A 224 -0.98 20.72 18.00
C PRO A 224 -2.48 20.62 18.33
N MET A 225 -3.21 19.72 17.67
CA MET A 225 -4.63 19.46 17.99
C MET A 225 -4.78 18.90 19.41
N ALA A 226 -3.90 17.99 19.83
CA ALA A 226 -3.91 17.42 21.18
C ALA A 226 -3.60 18.48 22.26
N ILE A 227 -2.57 19.31 22.04
CA ILE A 227 -2.17 20.36 22.98
C ILE A 227 -3.27 21.41 23.15
N ILE A 228 -3.93 21.82 22.06
CA ILE A 228 -5.02 22.80 22.10
C ILE A 228 -6.30 22.16 22.65
N GLY A 229 -6.60 20.90 22.31
CA GLY A 229 -7.79 20.19 22.78
C GLY A 229 -7.77 19.86 24.27
N LEU A 230 -6.58 19.67 24.86
CA LEU A 230 -6.44 19.32 26.27
C LEU A 230 -7.02 20.37 27.25
N PRO A 231 -6.66 21.68 27.19
CA PRO A 231 -7.26 22.70 28.05
C PRO A 231 -8.76 22.88 27.78
N TYR A 232 -9.21 22.67 26.54
CA TYR A 232 -10.64 22.71 26.20
C TYR A 232 -11.45 21.68 26.99
N TYR A 233 -10.90 20.48 27.15
CA TYR A 233 -11.50 19.42 27.96
C TYR A 233 -11.33 19.66 29.46
N LEU A 234 -10.12 19.96 29.93
CA LEU A 234 -9.82 20.09 31.36
C LEU A 234 -10.54 21.27 32.04
N PHE A 235 -10.67 22.40 31.34
CA PHE A 235 -11.34 23.60 31.87
C PHE A 235 -12.79 23.72 31.43
N VAL A 236 -13.33 22.73 30.72
CA VAL A 236 -14.71 22.69 30.22
C VAL A 236 -15.05 23.99 29.48
N TRP A 237 -14.19 24.35 28.52
CA TRP A 237 -14.35 25.55 27.69
C TRP A 237 -15.44 25.35 26.64
N GLU A 238 -16.68 25.28 27.11
CA GLU A 238 -17.87 25.04 26.29
C GLU A 238 -18.58 26.35 25.87
N ASP A 239 -17.94 27.49 26.05
CA ASP A 239 -18.47 28.77 25.57
C ASP A 239 -18.45 28.82 24.03
N TYR A 240 -19.43 29.53 23.46
CA TYR A 240 -19.60 29.62 22.00
C TYR A 240 -18.34 30.12 21.28
N ASP A 241 -17.72 31.18 21.80
CA ASP A 241 -16.51 31.77 21.25
C ASP A 241 -15.39 30.72 21.17
N LYS A 242 -15.25 29.91 22.22
CA LYS A 242 -14.22 28.87 22.32
C LYS A 242 -14.47 27.76 21.32
N TYR A 243 -15.70 27.28 21.16
CA TYR A 243 -16.02 26.26 20.14
C TYR A 243 -15.72 26.73 18.73
N VAL A 244 -16.11 27.96 18.38
CA VAL A 244 -15.83 28.51 17.06
C VAL A 244 -14.34 28.65 16.80
N ILE A 245 -13.56 29.10 17.80
CA ILE A 245 -12.09 29.20 17.69
C ILE A 245 -11.47 27.81 17.48
N PHE A 246 -11.87 26.81 18.26
CA PHE A 246 -11.31 25.46 18.16
C PHE A 246 -11.67 24.79 16.84
N ALA A 247 -12.92 24.89 16.40
CA ALA A 247 -13.36 24.38 15.12
C ALA A 247 -12.61 25.05 13.97
N SER A 248 -12.51 26.38 13.98
CA SER A 248 -11.78 27.12 12.94
C SER A 248 -10.31 26.69 12.88
N PHE A 249 -9.67 26.52 14.04
CA PHE A 249 -8.31 25.98 14.11
C PHE A 249 -8.22 24.58 13.50
N ASN A 250 -9.07 23.62 13.92
CA ASN A 250 -9.02 22.25 13.43
C ASN A 250 -9.28 22.15 11.92
N LEU A 251 -10.20 22.96 11.39
CA LEU A 251 -10.54 22.96 9.97
C LEU A 251 -9.43 23.55 9.11
N ILE A 252 -8.77 24.62 9.55
CA ILE A 252 -7.59 25.19 8.87
C ILE A 252 -6.42 24.23 9.00
N TRP A 253 -6.16 23.72 10.20
CA TRP A 253 -5.06 22.80 10.48
C TRP A 253 -5.18 21.52 9.66
N SER A 254 -6.37 20.94 9.54
CA SER A 254 -6.61 19.76 8.69
C SER A 254 -6.26 20.00 7.22
N THR A 255 -6.51 21.20 6.66
CA THR A 255 -6.04 21.54 5.31
C THR A 255 -4.52 21.65 5.26
N VAL A 256 -3.94 22.42 6.18
CA VAL A 256 -2.50 22.69 6.19
C VAL A 256 -1.70 21.39 6.29
N ILE A 257 -2.11 20.44 7.14
CA ILE A 257 -1.38 19.18 7.30
C ILE A 257 -1.48 18.30 6.03
N LEU A 258 -2.59 18.30 5.31
CA LEU A 258 -2.71 17.49 4.08
C LEU A 258 -1.90 18.10 2.93
N GLU A 259 -1.81 19.43 2.86
CA GLU A 259 -0.98 20.14 1.88
C GLU A 259 0.52 20.01 2.18
N VAL A 260 0.91 20.15 3.45
CA VAL A 260 2.32 19.98 3.87
C VAL A 260 2.78 18.54 3.68
N TRP A 261 1.89 17.54 3.86
CA TRP A 261 2.19 16.15 3.52
C TRP A 261 2.53 15.98 2.05
N LYS A 262 1.71 16.50 1.12
CA LYS A 262 2.01 16.43 -0.33
C LYS A 262 3.40 16.97 -0.65
N ARG A 263 3.79 18.08 -0.01
CA ARG A 263 5.11 18.71 -0.17
C ARG A 263 6.24 17.85 0.38
N GLY A 264 6.07 17.29 1.58
CA GLY A 264 7.04 16.38 2.21
C GLY A 264 7.20 15.08 1.43
N CYS A 265 6.09 14.48 1.03
CA CYS A 265 6.03 13.28 0.20
C CYS A 265 6.75 13.50 -1.14
N ALA A 266 6.52 14.63 -1.82
CA ALA A 266 7.22 14.97 -3.07
C ALA A 266 8.74 15.10 -2.91
N ASN A 267 9.21 15.64 -1.78
CA ASN A 267 10.64 15.72 -1.49
C ASN A 267 11.25 14.31 -1.27
N MET A 268 10.57 13.49 -0.48
CA MET A 268 10.99 12.11 -0.17
C MET A 268 11.01 11.22 -1.42
N THR A 269 9.94 11.23 -2.22
CA THR A 269 9.84 10.40 -3.43
C THR A 269 10.70 10.90 -4.58
N TYR A 270 11.05 12.20 -4.61
CA TYR A 270 12.12 12.70 -5.48
C TYR A 270 13.49 12.17 -5.06
N ARG A 271 13.82 12.22 -3.75
CA ARG A 271 15.08 11.68 -3.22
C ARG A 271 15.22 10.18 -3.49
N TRP A 272 14.11 9.45 -3.50
CA TRP A 272 14.10 8.03 -3.83
C TRP A 272 14.11 7.74 -5.34
N GLY A 273 13.74 8.71 -6.17
CA GLY A 273 13.63 8.57 -7.62
C GLY A 273 12.27 8.08 -8.11
N THR A 274 11.40 7.58 -7.22
CA THR A 274 10.08 7.05 -7.59
C THR A 274 9.12 8.10 -8.12
N LEU A 275 9.32 9.38 -7.81
CA LEU A 275 8.55 10.50 -8.39
C LEU A 275 8.84 10.68 -9.89
N VAL A 276 10.05 10.36 -10.34
CA VAL A 276 10.49 10.51 -11.73
C VAL A 276 10.15 9.26 -12.57
N MET A 277 9.94 8.11 -11.92
CA MET A 277 9.56 6.86 -12.58
C MET A 277 8.23 6.99 -13.34
N LYS A 278 8.20 6.53 -14.58
CA LYS A 278 7.05 6.64 -15.48
C LYS A 278 6.14 5.40 -15.41
N ARG A 279 5.31 5.30 -14.38
CA ARG A 279 4.44 4.13 -14.13
C ARG A 279 3.43 3.82 -15.22
N GLN A 280 3.02 4.83 -15.99
CA GLN A 280 2.05 4.63 -17.07
C GLN A 280 2.53 3.63 -18.15
N PHE A 281 3.84 3.44 -18.27
CA PHE A 281 4.47 2.51 -19.21
C PHE A 281 4.82 1.16 -18.56
N GLU A 282 4.40 0.92 -17.31
CA GLU A 282 4.56 -0.38 -16.65
C GLU A 282 3.80 -1.48 -17.40
N GLU A 283 4.30 -2.70 -17.22
CA GLU A 283 3.69 -3.90 -17.78
C GLU A 283 2.35 -4.20 -17.10
N PRO A 284 1.41 -4.85 -17.80
CA PRO A 284 0.13 -5.21 -17.21
C PRO A 284 0.30 -6.17 -16.04
N ARG A 285 -0.53 -6.01 -15.00
CA ARG A 285 -0.55 -6.90 -13.83
C ARG A 285 -0.75 -8.36 -14.27
N PRO A 286 -0.24 -9.36 -13.51
CA PRO A 286 -0.34 -10.77 -13.89
C PRO A 286 -1.79 -11.26 -14.10
N GLY A 287 -2.75 -10.67 -13.36
CA GLY A 287 -4.17 -10.97 -13.45
C GLY A 287 -4.88 -10.41 -14.70
N PHE A 288 -4.27 -9.47 -15.41
CA PHE A 288 -4.85 -8.85 -16.58
C PHE A 288 -4.94 -9.83 -17.74
N HIS A 289 -6.07 -9.83 -18.44
CA HIS A 289 -6.32 -10.70 -19.58
C HIS A 289 -6.96 -9.95 -20.74
N GLY A 290 -6.69 -10.41 -21.95
CA GLY A 290 -7.11 -9.72 -23.18
C GLY A 290 -6.67 -10.48 -24.42
N VAL A 291 -6.98 -9.93 -25.59
CA VAL A 291 -6.49 -10.45 -26.87
C VAL A 291 -5.04 -9.99 -27.01
N LEU A 292 -4.11 -10.89 -27.35
CA LEU A 292 -2.72 -10.51 -27.57
C LEU A 292 -2.63 -9.54 -28.75
N GLY A 293 -1.93 -8.43 -28.56
CA GLY A 293 -1.69 -7.45 -29.60
C GLY A 293 -0.53 -6.53 -29.25
N ILE A 294 -0.20 -5.64 -30.17
CA ILE A 294 0.86 -4.66 -29.97
C ILE A 294 0.27 -3.44 -29.25
N ASN A 295 0.85 -3.07 -28.10
CA ASN A 295 0.48 -1.85 -27.40
C ASN A 295 0.84 -0.63 -28.26
N SER A 296 -0.13 0.25 -28.49
CA SER A 296 0.02 1.44 -29.35
C SER A 296 1.00 2.49 -28.81
N VAL A 297 1.32 2.45 -27.52
CA VAL A 297 2.19 3.41 -26.83
C VAL A 297 3.60 2.84 -26.67
N THR A 298 3.73 1.61 -26.15
CA THR A 298 5.04 1.02 -25.83
C THR A 298 5.62 0.16 -26.96
N GLY A 299 4.81 -0.21 -27.95
CA GLY A 299 5.20 -1.15 -29.01
C GLY A 299 5.42 -2.59 -28.55
N ARG A 300 5.17 -2.90 -27.26
CA ARG A 300 5.33 -4.25 -26.70
C ARG A 300 4.13 -5.13 -27.02
N GLU A 301 4.37 -6.41 -27.22
CA GLU A 301 3.31 -7.41 -27.34
C GLU A 301 2.74 -7.74 -25.94
N GLU A 302 1.49 -7.36 -25.69
CA GLU A 302 0.82 -7.57 -24.42
C GLU A 302 -0.69 -7.83 -24.61
N PRO A 303 -1.40 -8.40 -23.61
CA PRO A 303 -2.84 -8.53 -23.70
C PRO A 303 -3.51 -7.16 -23.84
N LEU A 304 -4.49 -7.02 -24.71
CA LEU A 304 -5.27 -5.80 -24.91
C LEU A 304 -6.73 -6.03 -24.49
N TYR A 305 -7.28 -5.09 -23.72
CA TYR A 305 -8.66 -5.13 -23.25
C TYR A 305 -9.35 -3.79 -23.50
N SER A 306 -10.55 -3.82 -24.06
CA SER A 306 -11.25 -2.60 -24.44
C SER A 306 -11.76 -1.84 -23.22
N SER A 307 -11.42 -0.55 -23.14
CA SER A 307 -11.77 0.30 -21.99
C SER A 307 -13.29 0.44 -21.79
N TYR A 308 -14.09 0.50 -22.85
CA TYR A 308 -15.55 0.59 -22.72
C TYR A 308 -16.17 -0.62 -22.02
N LYS A 309 -15.65 -1.84 -22.26
CA LYS A 309 -16.11 -3.06 -21.56
C LYS A 309 -15.82 -2.96 -20.07
N ARG A 310 -14.63 -2.47 -19.70
CA ARG A 310 -14.25 -2.25 -18.30
C ARG A 310 -15.16 -1.20 -17.64
N GLN A 311 -15.40 -0.07 -18.31
CA GLN A 311 -16.28 0.98 -17.77
C GLN A 311 -17.72 0.49 -17.59
N LEU A 312 -18.26 -0.30 -18.53
CA LEU A 312 -19.57 -0.92 -18.37
C LEU A 312 -19.62 -1.84 -17.14
N ARG A 313 -18.58 -2.65 -16.90
CA ARG A 313 -18.49 -3.49 -15.69
C ARG A 313 -18.52 -2.66 -14.40
N ILE A 314 -17.78 -1.56 -14.36
CA ILE A 314 -17.70 -0.66 -13.20
C ILE A 314 -19.06 -0.01 -12.94
N TYR A 315 -19.63 0.68 -13.93
CA TYR A 315 -20.81 1.52 -13.72
C TYR A 315 -22.13 0.74 -13.67
N LEU A 316 -22.26 -0.39 -14.37
CA LEU A 316 -23.53 -1.14 -14.41
C LEU A 316 -23.58 -2.30 -13.40
N VAL A 317 -22.45 -2.77 -12.87
CA VAL A 317 -22.42 -3.91 -11.94
C VAL A 317 -21.79 -3.52 -10.60
N SER A 318 -20.53 -3.07 -10.60
CA SER A 318 -19.83 -2.79 -9.35
C SER A 318 -20.46 -1.63 -8.57
N LEU A 319 -20.77 -0.51 -9.23
CA LEU A 319 -21.35 0.66 -8.55
C LEU A 319 -22.74 0.38 -7.95
N PRO A 320 -23.71 -0.23 -8.66
CA PRO A 320 -24.99 -0.64 -8.07
C PRO A 320 -24.82 -1.62 -6.90
N PHE A 321 -23.87 -2.57 -6.99
CA PHE A 321 -23.57 -3.48 -5.89
C PHE A 321 -23.06 -2.73 -4.65
N VAL A 322 -22.14 -1.78 -4.81
CA VAL A 322 -21.68 -0.95 -3.69
C VAL A 322 -22.83 -0.19 -3.06
N CYS A 323 -23.68 0.49 -3.86
CA CYS A 323 -24.84 1.21 -3.34
C CYS A 323 -25.81 0.31 -2.56
N LEU A 324 -26.05 -0.91 -3.04
CA LEU A 324 -26.89 -1.91 -2.34
C LEU A 324 -26.29 -2.29 -0.98
N CYS A 325 -24.97 -2.53 -0.91
CA CYS A 325 -24.30 -2.84 0.36
C CYS A 325 -24.32 -1.66 1.34
N LEU A 326 -24.18 -0.42 0.85
CA LEU A 326 -24.27 0.77 1.69
C LEU A 326 -25.68 0.95 2.27
N TYR A 327 -26.72 0.75 1.45
CA TYR A 327 -28.11 0.75 1.93
C TYR A 327 -28.35 -0.35 2.97
N PHE A 328 -27.86 -1.56 2.72
CA PHE A 328 -27.97 -2.67 3.66
C PHE A 328 -27.27 -2.38 5.00
N SER A 329 -26.11 -1.73 4.98
CA SER A 329 -25.44 -1.29 6.20
C SER A 329 -26.27 -0.31 7.03
N LEU A 330 -26.87 0.71 6.39
CA LEU A 330 -27.78 1.63 7.08
C LEU A 330 -28.99 0.90 7.68
N TYR A 331 -29.54 -0.08 6.97
CA TYR A 331 -30.64 -0.89 7.48
C TYR A 331 -30.23 -1.71 8.72
N VAL A 332 -29.05 -2.32 8.72
CA VAL A 332 -28.50 -3.03 9.91
C VAL A 332 -28.28 -2.07 11.08
N MET A 333 -27.82 -0.85 10.82
CA MET A 333 -27.70 0.19 11.84
C MET A 333 -29.06 0.56 12.46
N MET A 334 -30.12 0.67 11.66
CA MET A 334 -31.47 0.92 12.20
C MET A 334 -31.93 -0.21 13.11
N ILE A 335 -31.71 -1.48 12.72
CA ILE A 335 -32.00 -2.64 13.58
C ILE A 335 -31.23 -2.55 14.90
N TYR A 336 -29.98 -2.09 14.88
CA TYR A 336 -29.20 -1.89 16.10
C TYR A 336 -29.85 -0.89 17.05
N PHE A 337 -30.30 0.27 16.55
CA PHE A 337 -30.99 1.25 17.39
C PHE A 337 -32.34 0.73 17.90
N ASP A 338 -33.10 0.01 17.08
CA ASP A 338 -34.35 -0.64 17.54
C ASP A 338 -34.09 -1.68 18.65
N MET A 339 -32.97 -2.42 18.58
CA MET A 339 -32.55 -3.35 19.64
C MET A 339 -32.08 -2.63 20.90
N GLU A 340 -31.43 -1.47 20.78
CA GLU A 340 -30.99 -0.65 21.91
C GLU A 340 -32.20 -0.09 22.67
N ASP A 341 -33.20 0.45 21.95
CA ASP A 341 -34.46 0.93 22.53
C ASP A 341 -35.25 -0.20 23.20
N TRP A 342 -35.25 -1.41 22.60
CA TRP A 342 -35.85 -2.60 23.20
C TRP A 342 -35.15 -3.04 24.48
N ALA A 343 -33.81 -3.00 24.52
CA ALA A 343 -33.05 -3.34 25.72
C ALA A 343 -33.25 -2.33 26.85
N LEU A 344 -33.35 -1.03 26.51
CA LEU A 344 -33.66 0.03 27.46
C LEU A 344 -35.05 -0.14 28.06
N SER A 345 -36.09 -0.39 27.25
CA SER A 345 -37.46 -0.57 27.77
C SER A 345 -37.58 -1.79 28.70
N LEU A 346 -36.91 -2.90 28.39
CA LEU A 346 -36.84 -4.05 29.30
C LEU A 346 -36.12 -3.76 30.62
N HIS A 347 -35.08 -2.91 30.59
CA HIS A 347 -34.39 -2.50 31.81
C HIS A 347 -35.28 -1.62 32.69
N GLU A 348 -35.98 -0.66 32.10
CA GLU A 348 -36.93 0.20 32.80
C GLU A 348 -38.09 -0.58 33.43
N ASP A 349 -38.62 -1.61 32.74
CA ASP A 349 -39.75 -2.40 33.24
C ASP A 349 -39.39 -3.38 34.38
N SER A 350 -38.17 -3.93 34.36
CA SER A 350 -37.79 -5.04 35.25
C SER A 350 -36.98 -4.62 36.47
N GLY A 351 -36.27 -3.48 36.41
CA GLY A 351 -35.42 -2.96 37.49
C GLY A 351 -34.36 -3.92 38.05
N SER A 352 -34.07 -5.03 37.36
CA SER A 352 -33.26 -6.13 37.88
C SER A 352 -31.79 -5.98 37.51
N GLU A 353 -30.87 -6.50 38.33
CA GLU A 353 -29.42 -6.46 38.01
C GLU A 353 -29.09 -7.14 36.67
N TRP A 354 -29.82 -8.22 36.33
CA TRP A 354 -29.68 -8.90 35.04
C TRP A 354 -29.98 -8.01 33.83
N THR A 355 -30.91 -7.06 33.96
CA THR A 355 -31.24 -6.16 32.84
C THR A 355 -30.22 -5.04 32.68
N SER A 356 -29.38 -4.78 33.68
CA SER A 356 -28.20 -3.91 33.50
C SER A 356 -27.16 -4.56 32.58
N LEU A 357 -27.00 -5.89 32.63
CA LEU A 357 -26.11 -6.60 31.71
C LEU A 357 -26.69 -6.62 30.28
N LEU A 358 -28.02 -6.69 30.14
CA LEU A 358 -28.72 -6.74 28.86
C LEU A 358 -28.47 -5.48 28.01
N LEU A 359 -28.26 -4.31 28.64
CA LEU A 359 -27.95 -3.05 27.94
C LEU A 359 -26.69 -3.13 27.07
N TYR A 360 -25.71 -3.97 27.42
CA TYR A 360 -24.48 -4.13 26.63
C TYR A 360 -24.65 -5.10 25.44
N VAL A 361 -25.69 -5.93 25.44
CA VAL A 361 -25.87 -7.00 24.46
C VAL A 361 -26.06 -6.46 23.02
N PRO A 362 -26.94 -5.47 22.76
CA PRO A 362 -27.12 -4.92 21.40
C PRO A 362 -25.82 -4.39 20.81
N SER A 363 -25.02 -3.68 21.62
CA SER A 363 -23.72 -3.15 21.21
C SER A 363 -22.71 -4.25 20.83
N ILE A 364 -22.62 -5.32 21.64
CA ILE A 364 -21.73 -6.45 21.36
C ILE A 364 -22.18 -7.17 20.08
N VAL A 365 -23.48 -7.41 19.91
CA VAL A 365 -24.04 -8.06 18.72
C VAL A 365 -23.75 -7.22 17.48
N TYR A 366 -23.98 -5.91 17.54
CA TYR A 366 -23.71 -5.00 16.42
C TYR A 366 -22.23 -4.98 16.04
N ALA A 367 -21.32 -4.91 17.02
CA ALA A 367 -19.88 -4.96 16.77
C ALA A 367 -19.45 -6.26 16.05
N VAL A 368 -19.98 -7.42 16.47
CA VAL A 368 -19.72 -8.70 15.81
C VAL A 368 -20.29 -8.73 14.39
N VAL A 369 -21.50 -8.21 14.18
CA VAL A 369 -22.13 -8.14 12.85
C VAL A 369 -21.32 -7.26 11.90
N ILE A 370 -20.86 -6.08 12.35
CA ILE A 370 -20.03 -5.17 11.54
C ILE A 370 -18.72 -5.83 11.10
N GLU A 371 -18.05 -6.56 11.99
CA GLU A 371 -16.81 -7.27 11.64
C GLU A 371 -17.05 -8.36 10.58
N ILE A 372 -18.14 -9.12 10.70
CA ILE A 372 -18.54 -10.11 9.69
C ILE A 372 -18.87 -9.42 8.35
N MET A 373 -19.62 -8.32 8.39
CA MET A 373 -19.98 -7.55 7.20
C MET A 373 -18.76 -6.97 6.48
N ASN A 374 -17.80 -6.40 7.21
CA ASN A 374 -16.55 -5.86 6.66
C ASN A 374 -15.76 -6.95 5.92
N ARG A 375 -15.62 -8.14 6.52
CA ARG A 375 -14.91 -9.28 5.89
C ARG A 375 -15.63 -9.77 4.62
N LEU A 376 -16.94 -9.97 4.70
CA LEU A 376 -17.75 -10.42 3.55
C LEU A 376 -17.69 -9.40 2.41
N TYR A 377 -17.83 -8.11 2.73
CA TYR A 377 -17.72 -7.04 1.75
C TYR A 377 -16.34 -6.97 1.11
N ARG A 378 -15.26 -7.13 1.89
CA ARG A 378 -13.88 -7.16 1.38
C ARG A 378 -13.69 -8.26 0.34
N TYR A 379 -14.16 -9.49 0.61
CA TYR A 379 -14.10 -10.59 -0.36
C TYR A 379 -14.91 -10.29 -1.63
N ALA A 380 -16.10 -9.71 -1.49
CA ALA A 380 -16.92 -9.32 -2.64
C ALA A 380 -16.25 -8.20 -3.46
N ALA A 381 -15.65 -7.21 -2.81
CA ALA A 381 -14.95 -6.10 -3.44
C ALA A 381 -13.68 -6.54 -4.17
N GLU A 382 -12.90 -7.46 -3.60
CA GLU A 382 -11.73 -8.08 -4.25
C GLU A 382 -12.13 -8.87 -5.51
N PHE A 383 -13.21 -9.64 -5.42
CA PHE A 383 -13.75 -10.39 -6.55
C PHE A 383 -14.23 -9.46 -7.67
N LEU A 384 -15.06 -8.48 -7.35
CA LEU A 384 -15.58 -7.50 -8.31
C LEU A 384 -14.46 -6.70 -8.97
N THR A 385 -13.49 -6.21 -8.19
CA THR A 385 -12.38 -5.41 -8.72
C THR A 385 -11.43 -6.26 -9.57
N SER A 386 -11.25 -7.54 -9.24
CA SER A 386 -10.53 -8.49 -10.11
C SER A 386 -11.28 -8.74 -11.42
N TRP A 387 -12.61 -8.86 -11.36
CA TRP A 387 -13.47 -9.05 -12.52
C TRP A 387 -13.53 -7.81 -13.43
N GLU A 388 -13.36 -6.60 -12.91
CA GLU A 388 -13.24 -5.36 -13.70
C GLU A 388 -12.04 -5.38 -14.68
N ASN A 389 -11.04 -6.22 -14.42
CA ASN A 389 -9.87 -6.45 -15.29
C ASN A 389 -9.05 -5.16 -15.55
N HIS A 390 -8.56 -4.54 -14.46
CA HIS A 390 -7.65 -3.39 -14.52
C HIS A 390 -6.27 -3.78 -15.06
N ARG A 391 -5.69 -2.93 -15.93
CA ARG A 391 -4.38 -3.17 -16.57
C ARG A 391 -3.22 -3.07 -15.59
N LEU A 392 -3.18 -2.00 -14.78
CA LEU A 392 -2.10 -1.70 -13.84
C LEU A 392 -2.46 -2.13 -12.42
N GLU A 393 -1.47 -2.52 -11.61
CA GLU A 393 -1.68 -2.86 -10.19
C GLU A 393 -2.18 -1.65 -9.41
N SER A 394 -1.58 -0.47 -9.61
CA SER A 394 -2.00 0.78 -8.98
C SER A 394 -3.47 1.12 -9.24
N ALA A 395 -3.97 0.91 -10.46
CA ALA A 395 -5.37 1.15 -10.80
C ALA A 395 -6.31 0.17 -10.09
N TYR A 396 -5.95 -1.12 -10.04
CA TYR A 396 -6.70 -2.12 -9.29
C TYR A 396 -6.77 -1.75 -7.80
N GLN A 397 -5.62 -1.45 -7.18
CA GLN A 397 -5.54 -1.10 -5.77
C GLN A 397 -6.39 0.14 -5.47
N ASN A 398 -6.28 1.21 -6.25
CA ASN A 398 -7.09 2.42 -6.07
C ASN A 398 -8.60 2.13 -6.09
N HIS A 399 -9.08 1.29 -7.02
CA HIS A 399 -10.50 0.93 -7.09
C HIS A 399 -10.94 0.01 -5.97
N LEU A 400 -10.08 -0.91 -5.52
CA LEU A 400 -10.36 -1.79 -4.39
C LEU A 400 -10.44 -0.96 -3.10
N VAL A 401 -9.43 -0.14 -2.84
CA VAL A 401 -9.37 0.78 -1.68
C VAL A 401 -10.61 1.65 -1.65
N LEU A 402 -11.00 2.29 -2.77
CA LEU A 402 -12.20 3.14 -2.82
C LEU A 402 -13.48 2.40 -2.41
N LYS A 403 -13.70 1.18 -2.91
CA LYS A 403 -14.90 0.40 -2.57
C LYS A 403 -14.94 0.06 -1.08
N VAL A 404 -13.86 -0.50 -0.55
CA VAL A 404 -13.77 -0.93 0.86
C VAL A 404 -13.81 0.28 1.80
N LEU A 405 -13.15 1.38 1.43
CA LEU A 405 -13.14 2.62 2.20
C LEU A 405 -14.54 3.21 2.39
N VAL A 406 -15.33 3.34 1.33
CA VAL A 406 -16.69 3.94 1.43
C VAL A 406 -17.59 3.10 2.32
N PHE A 407 -17.48 1.76 2.22
CA PHE A 407 -18.23 0.84 3.07
C PHE A 407 -17.80 0.92 4.54
N ASN A 408 -16.49 0.88 4.82
CA ASN A 408 -15.96 0.97 6.17
C ASN A 408 -16.25 2.34 6.81
N PHE A 409 -16.13 3.43 6.04
CA PHE A 409 -16.50 4.76 6.51
C PHE A 409 -17.97 4.80 6.96
N LEU A 410 -18.89 4.28 6.15
CA LEU A 410 -20.30 4.27 6.51
C LEU A 410 -20.54 3.40 7.76
N ASN A 411 -19.98 2.19 7.83
CA ASN A 411 -20.12 1.31 8.99
C ASN A 411 -19.59 1.93 10.29
N CYS A 412 -18.47 2.65 10.24
CA CYS A 412 -17.85 3.23 11.43
C CYS A 412 -18.54 4.54 11.87
N PHE A 413 -18.98 5.38 10.92
CA PHE A 413 -19.46 6.73 11.23
C PHE A 413 -20.98 6.89 11.19
N ALA A 414 -21.73 6.01 10.54
CA ALA A 414 -23.18 6.17 10.43
C ALA A 414 -23.88 6.17 11.80
N SER A 415 -23.49 5.27 12.71
CA SER A 415 -24.03 5.24 14.07
C SER A 415 -23.71 6.52 14.84
N LEU A 416 -22.49 7.05 14.71
CA LEU A 416 -22.08 8.31 15.32
C LEU A 416 -22.85 9.50 14.74
N PHE A 417 -23.07 9.53 13.42
CA PHE A 417 -23.90 10.56 12.77
C PHE A 417 -25.36 10.48 13.21
N TYR A 418 -25.90 9.27 13.40
CA TYR A 418 -27.25 9.07 13.92
C TYR A 418 -27.37 9.61 15.35
N ILE A 419 -26.42 9.26 16.24
CA ILE A 419 -26.38 9.78 17.61
C ILE A 419 -26.27 11.30 17.62
N ALA A 420 -25.39 11.87 16.78
CA ALA A 420 -25.11 13.30 16.72
C ALA A 420 -26.29 14.14 16.18
N PHE A 421 -26.90 13.71 15.08
CA PHE A 421 -27.81 14.55 14.30
C PHE A 421 -29.28 14.13 14.38
N VAL A 422 -29.56 12.85 14.68
CA VAL A 422 -30.93 12.33 14.85
C VAL A 422 -31.30 12.33 16.33
N LEU A 423 -30.56 11.57 17.16
CA LEU A 423 -30.81 11.50 18.61
C LEU A 423 -30.43 12.80 19.33
N LYS A 424 -29.41 13.51 18.83
CA LYS A 424 -28.85 14.74 19.41
C LYS A 424 -28.35 14.56 20.85
N ASP A 425 -27.92 13.35 21.20
CA ASP A 425 -27.36 13.04 22.51
C ASP A 425 -25.83 13.18 22.49
N MET A 426 -25.35 14.34 22.95
CA MET A 426 -23.92 14.63 23.03
C MET A 426 -23.20 13.81 24.11
N LYS A 427 -23.92 13.34 25.13
CA LYS A 427 -23.33 12.51 26.19
C LYS A 427 -23.07 11.12 25.66
N LEU A 428 -24.05 10.52 24.99
CA LEU A 428 -23.90 9.23 24.32
C LEU A 428 -22.80 9.33 23.25
N LEU A 429 -22.78 10.39 22.45
CA LEU A 429 -21.74 10.61 21.44
C LEU A 429 -20.32 10.64 22.04
N ARG A 430 -20.12 11.37 23.15
CA ARG A 430 -18.83 11.41 23.88
C ARG A 430 -18.43 10.02 24.39
N GLN A 431 -19.38 9.26 24.94
CA GLN A 431 -19.13 7.90 25.44
C GLN A 431 -18.80 6.91 24.32
N SER A 432 -19.54 6.93 23.21
CA SER A 432 -19.29 6.10 22.04
C SER A 432 -17.93 6.41 21.42
N LEU A 433 -17.57 7.70 21.26
CA LEU A 433 -16.27 8.11 20.76
C LEU A 433 -15.12 7.69 21.67
N ALA A 434 -15.25 7.88 22.99
CA ALA A 434 -14.24 7.46 23.95
C ALA A 434 -14.04 5.93 23.93
N THR A 435 -15.13 5.17 23.83
CA THR A 435 -15.09 3.70 23.76
C THR A 435 -14.43 3.25 22.46
N LEU A 436 -14.78 3.84 21.31
CA LEU A 436 -14.17 3.52 20.02
C LEU A 436 -12.68 3.87 20.00
N LEU A 437 -12.29 5.05 20.49
CA LEU A 437 -10.88 5.44 20.49
C LEU A 437 -10.06 4.60 21.48
N ILE A 438 -10.51 4.39 22.71
CA ILE A 438 -9.69 3.71 23.72
C ILE A 438 -9.76 2.18 23.54
N THR A 439 -10.96 1.61 23.55
CA THR A 439 -11.14 0.15 23.56
C THR A 439 -10.76 -0.46 22.22
N SER A 440 -11.15 0.17 21.10
CA SER A 440 -10.82 -0.38 19.78
C SER A 440 -9.33 -0.30 19.50
N GLN A 441 -8.65 0.78 19.87
CA GLN A 441 -7.20 0.90 19.65
C GLN A 441 -6.43 -0.15 20.47
N ILE A 442 -6.77 -0.32 21.76
CA ILE A 442 -6.13 -1.35 22.59
C ILE A 442 -6.35 -2.75 22.02
N LEU A 443 -7.58 -3.06 21.60
CA LEU A 443 -7.90 -4.36 21.01
C LEU A 443 -7.19 -4.57 19.67
N ASN A 444 -7.12 -3.53 18.83
CA ASN A 444 -6.44 -3.59 17.55
C ASN A 444 -4.96 -3.94 17.74
N GLN A 445 -4.25 -3.23 18.61
CA GLN A 445 -2.84 -3.48 18.91
C GLN A 445 -2.57 -4.93 19.38
N VAL A 446 -3.48 -5.50 20.17
CA VAL A 446 -3.35 -6.89 20.63
C VAL A 446 -3.52 -7.88 19.47
N VAL A 447 -4.54 -7.70 18.65
CA VAL A 447 -4.89 -8.61 17.55
C VAL A 447 -3.92 -8.48 16.37
N GLU A 448 -3.45 -7.27 16.10
CA GLU A 448 -2.66 -6.93 14.91
C GLU A 448 -1.19 -7.30 15.05
N SER A 449 -0.56 -7.04 16.20
CA SER A 449 0.88 -7.25 16.37
C SER A 449 1.22 -8.21 17.51
N LEU A 450 0.69 -8.00 18.72
CA LEU A 450 1.16 -8.72 19.92
C LEU A 450 0.82 -10.21 19.88
N LEU A 451 -0.43 -10.55 19.53
CA LEU A 451 -0.88 -11.94 19.42
C LEU A 451 -0.17 -12.68 18.26
N PRO A 452 -0.13 -12.14 17.02
CA PRO A 452 0.64 -12.73 15.93
C PRO A 452 2.13 -12.90 16.26
N TYR A 453 2.76 -11.90 16.89
CA TYR A 453 4.16 -12.00 17.33
C TYR A 453 4.37 -13.13 18.34
N TRP A 454 3.49 -13.26 19.33
CA TRP A 454 3.61 -14.33 20.32
C TRP A 454 3.43 -15.72 19.70
N LEU A 455 2.45 -15.87 18.80
CA LEU A 455 2.23 -17.11 18.04
C LEU A 455 3.44 -17.44 17.16
N GLN A 456 3.96 -16.45 16.43
CA GLN A 456 5.12 -16.62 15.57
C GLN A 456 6.38 -16.96 16.37
N ARG A 457 6.62 -16.30 17.50
CA ARG A 457 7.73 -16.60 18.40
C ARG A 457 7.66 -18.04 18.94
N LYS A 458 6.46 -18.50 19.32
CA LYS A 458 6.23 -19.90 19.73
C LYS A 458 6.53 -20.88 18.60
N TYR A 459 6.10 -20.56 17.39
CA TYR A 459 6.37 -21.37 16.20
C TYR A 459 7.88 -21.42 15.88
N CYS A 460 8.56 -20.27 15.83
CA CYS A 460 10.01 -20.20 15.62
C CYS A 460 10.78 -21.03 16.63
N ALA A 461 10.43 -20.96 17.91
CA ALA A 461 11.07 -21.76 18.96
C ALA A 461 10.87 -23.27 18.74
N ARG A 462 9.69 -23.69 18.23
CA ARG A 462 9.41 -25.09 17.90
C ARG A 462 10.23 -25.57 16.69
N VAL A 463 10.29 -24.79 15.61
CA VAL A 463 11.05 -25.15 14.41
C VAL A 463 12.54 -25.21 14.71
N LYS A 464 13.09 -24.23 15.46
CA LYS A 464 14.49 -24.25 15.90
C LYS A 464 14.85 -25.52 16.64
N ARG A 465 14.00 -25.96 17.60
CA ARG A 465 14.21 -27.24 18.31
C ARG A 465 14.16 -28.44 17.37
N LYS A 466 13.24 -28.45 16.38
CA LYS A 466 13.12 -29.53 15.40
C LYS A 466 14.38 -29.61 14.53
N VAL A 467 14.88 -28.47 14.02
CA VAL A 467 16.09 -28.40 13.20
C VAL A 467 17.34 -28.77 14.02
N GLN A 468 17.48 -28.27 15.25
CA GLN A 468 18.60 -28.64 16.13
C GLN A 468 18.61 -30.13 16.52
N ALA A 469 17.45 -30.79 16.55
CA ALA A 469 17.35 -32.22 16.79
C ALA A 469 17.82 -33.07 15.60
N LEU A 470 17.71 -32.53 14.38
CA LEU A 470 18.34 -33.08 13.18
C LEU A 470 19.83 -32.75 13.27
N LYS A 471 20.62 -33.63 13.91
CA LYS A 471 22.10 -33.54 13.99
C LYS A 471 22.75 -33.69 12.60
N SER A 472 22.47 -32.76 11.70
CA SER A 472 23.04 -32.73 10.35
C SER A 472 24.44 -32.13 10.42
N GLU A 473 25.39 -32.71 9.70
CA GLU A 473 26.73 -32.15 9.48
C GLU A 473 26.71 -30.96 8.51
N VAL A 474 25.57 -30.69 7.87
CA VAL A 474 25.41 -29.64 6.86
C VAL A 474 25.02 -28.32 7.51
N ASP A 475 25.46 -27.20 6.94
CA ASP A 475 24.97 -25.87 7.29
C ASP A 475 23.46 -25.76 7.04
N THR A 476 22.68 -25.82 8.13
CA THR A 476 21.23 -25.76 8.11
C THR A 476 20.69 -24.33 8.17
N THR A 477 21.54 -23.30 8.18
CA THR A 477 21.13 -21.91 8.42
C THR A 477 20.12 -21.43 7.37
N LEU A 478 20.42 -21.62 6.08
CA LEU A 478 19.52 -21.23 4.99
C LEU A 478 18.25 -22.09 4.96
N TYR A 479 18.38 -23.38 5.27
CA TYR A 479 17.23 -24.29 5.34
C TYR A 479 16.26 -23.91 6.47
N GLU A 480 16.79 -23.63 7.66
CA GLU A 480 16.01 -23.15 8.81
C GLU A 480 15.31 -21.84 8.48
N GLN A 481 16.04 -20.88 7.89
CA GLN A 481 15.49 -19.59 7.51
C GLN A 481 14.33 -19.74 6.53
N VAL A 482 14.52 -20.47 5.43
CA VAL A 482 13.49 -20.66 4.42
C VAL A 482 12.27 -21.38 5.02
N LEU A 483 12.48 -22.39 5.87
CA LEU A 483 11.38 -23.11 6.52
C LEU A 483 10.58 -22.23 7.48
N LEU A 484 11.26 -21.37 8.24
CA LEU A 484 10.61 -20.39 9.13
C LEU A 484 9.80 -19.37 8.34
N GLU A 485 10.38 -18.80 7.29
CA GLU A 485 9.73 -17.78 6.45
C GLU A 485 8.61 -18.37 5.58
N LYS A 486 8.70 -19.63 5.17
CA LYS A 486 7.64 -20.32 4.41
C LYS A 486 6.29 -20.34 5.14
N GLU A 487 6.32 -20.43 6.47
CA GLU A 487 5.12 -20.58 7.32
C GLU A 487 4.70 -19.27 8.00
N MET A 488 5.48 -18.18 7.84
CA MET A 488 5.08 -16.85 8.28
C MET A 488 3.85 -16.33 7.52
N GLY A 489 3.11 -15.39 8.12
CA GLY A 489 2.02 -14.70 7.44
C GLY A 489 2.52 -13.87 6.26
N THR A 490 1.73 -13.74 5.21
CA THR A 490 2.03 -12.83 4.10
C THR A 490 1.39 -11.48 4.37
N TYR A 491 2.17 -10.40 4.27
CA TYR A 491 1.64 -9.05 4.38
C TYR A 491 0.76 -8.71 3.17
N LEU A 492 -0.52 -8.44 3.40
CA LEU A 492 -1.53 -8.26 2.35
C LEU A 492 -1.49 -6.86 1.69
N GLY A 493 -0.66 -5.95 2.20
CA GLY A 493 -0.50 -4.58 1.73
C GLY A 493 -0.83 -3.55 2.82
N THR A 494 -0.56 -2.28 2.54
CA THR A 494 -0.72 -1.16 3.50
C THR A 494 -2.16 -0.69 3.68
N PHE A 495 -3.16 -1.42 3.15
CA PHE A 495 -4.55 -0.94 3.15
C PHE A 495 -5.11 -0.82 4.58
N ASP A 496 -4.98 -1.87 5.38
CA ASP A 496 -5.52 -1.91 6.74
C ASP A 496 -4.79 -0.89 7.63
N ASP A 497 -3.46 -0.76 7.48
CA ASP A 497 -2.65 0.22 8.22
C ASP A 497 -3.05 1.68 7.91
N TYR A 498 -3.26 2.03 6.63
CA TYR A 498 -3.76 3.38 6.28
C TYR A 498 -5.22 3.58 6.68
N LEU A 499 -6.05 2.53 6.66
CA LEU A 499 -7.44 2.60 7.08
C LEU A 499 -7.54 2.98 8.56
N GLU A 500 -6.69 2.41 9.41
CA GLU A 500 -6.64 2.78 10.83
C GLU A 500 -6.37 4.28 11.01
N LEU A 501 -5.35 4.83 10.34
CA LEU A 501 -5.03 6.26 10.40
C LEU A 501 -6.15 7.13 9.82
N PHE A 502 -6.82 6.66 8.77
CA PHE A 502 -7.95 7.35 8.17
C PHE A 502 -9.17 7.42 9.12
N LEU A 503 -9.53 6.30 9.76
CA LEU A 503 -10.61 6.27 10.75
C LEU A 503 -10.25 7.13 11.96
N GLN A 504 -9.01 7.03 12.44
CA GLN A 504 -8.49 7.86 13.52
C GLN A 504 -8.60 9.36 13.19
N PHE A 505 -8.21 9.77 11.98
CA PHE A 505 -8.39 11.13 11.51
C PHE A 505 -9.87 11.53 11.43
N GLY A 506 -10.75 10.62 11.01
CA GLY A 506 -12.20 10.86 11.01
C GLY A 506 -12.74 11.13 12.41
N TYR A 507 -12.41 10.29 13.41
CA TYR A 507 -12.84 10.51 14.80
C TYR A 507 -12.34 11.85 15.37
N VAL A 508 -11.08 12.21 15.08
CA VAL A 508 -10.48 13.47 15.53
C VAL A 508 -11.09 14.68 14.81
N SER A 509 -11.25 14.63 13.49
CA SER A 509 -11.67 15.80 12.69
C SER A 509 -13.18 16.04 12.70
N LEU A 510 -14.00 14.99 12.57
CA LEU A 510 -15.47 15.12 12.48
C LEU A 510 -16.09 15.61 13.79
N PHE A 511 -15.65 15.04 14.92
CA PHE A 511 -16.26 15.25 16.24
C PHE A 511 -15.39 16.06 17.18
N SER A 512 -14.45 16.84 16.63
CA SER A 512 -13.48 17.61 17.42
C SER A 512 -14.16 18.52 18.45
N CYS A 513 -15.25 19.20 18.06
CA CYS A 513 -16.01 20.07 18.96
C CYS A 513 -16.62 19.32 20.14
N VAL A 514 -17.05 18.08 19.96
CA VAL A 514 -17.75 17.32 21.02
C VAL A 514 -16.76 16.64 21.96
N TYR A 515 -15.65 16.13 21.42
CA TYR A 515 -14.64 15.40 22.17
C TYR A 515 -13.20 15.85 21.84
N PRO A 516 -12.74 17.02 22.37
CA PRO A 516 -11.42 17.57 22.07
C PRO A 516 -10.24 16.66 22.46
N LEU A 517 -10.45 15.74 23.42
CA LEU A 517 -9.45 14.78 23.87
C LEU A 517 -9.16 13.67 22.83
N ALA A 518 -9.97 13.56 21.77
CA ALA A 518 -9.77 12.59 20.70
C ALA A 518 -8.35 12.64 20.11
N ALA A 519 -7.82 13.85 19.88
CA ALA A 519 -6.49 14.04 19.32
C ALA A 519 -5.37 13.57 20.27
N ALA A 520 -5.57 13.63 21.58
CA ALA A 520 -4.59 13.17 22.56
C ALA A 520 -4.48 11.65 22.58
N PHE A 521 -5.61 10.93 22.62
CA PHE A 521 -5.62 9.46 22.45
C PHE A 521 -5.07 9.07 21.07
N ALA A 522 -5.43 9.89 20.08
CA ALA A 522 -4.80 10.07 18.79
C ALA A 522 -3.30 9.74 18.75
N VAL A 523 -2.57 10.68 19.34
CA VAL A 523 -1.11 10.73 19.43
C VAL A 523 -0.56 9.61 20.29
N LEU A 524 -1.22 9.27 21.41
CA LEU A 524 -0.78 8.19 22.29
C LEU A 524 -0.79 6.84 21.59
N ASN A 525 -1.85 6.52 20.84
CA ASN A 525 -1.88 5.30 20.04
C ASN A 525 -0.80 5.32 18.96
N ASN A 526 -0.60 6.44 18.27
CA ASN A 526 0.39 6.47 17.19
C ASN A 526 1.83 6.27 17.68
N PHE A 527 2.15 6.67 18.93
CA PHE A 527 3.44 6.35 19.53
C PHE A 527 3.66 4.84 19.76
N THR A 528 2.59 4.09 20.09
CA THR A 528 2.66 2.64 20.16
C THR A 528 2.62 2.00 18.78
N GLU A 529 1.84 2.57 17.85
CA GLU A 529 1.64 2.10 16.47
C GLU A 529 2.95 2.01 15.71
N VAL A 530 3.79 3.07 15.78
CA VAL A 530 5.11 3.09 15.14
C VAL A 530 5.94 1.84 15.50
N ASN A 531 5.89 1.42 16.77
CA ASN A 531 6.64 0.27 17.25
C ASN A 531 5.90 -1.05 16.98
N SER A 532 4.58 -1.05 17.08
CA SER A 532 3.69 -2.17 16.81
C SER A 532 3.83 -2.65 15.36
N ASP A 533 3.74 -1.72 14.42
CA ASP A 533 3.88 -1.99 12.99
C ASP A 533 5.30 -2.33 12.60
N ALA A 534 6.30 -1.67 13.19
CA ALA A 534 7.70 -2.07 12.97
C ALA A 534 7.92 -3.53 13.39
N LEU A 535 7.37 -3.95 14.53
CA LEU A 535 7.44 -5.34 15.02
C LEU A 535 6.70 -6.29 14.08
N LYS A 536 5.52 -5.90 13.60
CA LYS A 536 4.71 -6.63 12.63
C LYS A 536 5.51 -6.91 11.35
N MET A 537 6.17 -5.89 10.80
CA MET A 537 6.98 -6.01 9.58
C MET A 537 8.29 -6.78 9.77
N CYS A 538 8.89 -6.72 10.95
CA CYS A 538 10.19 -7.35 11.21
C CYS A 538 10.09 -8.82 11.65
N ARG A 539 9.08 -9.19 12.45
CA ARG A 539 9.06 -10.48 13.16
C ARG A 539 7.79 -11.31 12.98
N VAL A 540 6.73 -10.75 12.40
CA VAL A 540 5.45 -11.45 12.21
C VAL A 540 5.29 -11.94 10.78
N PHE A 541 5.44 -11.02 9.82
CA PHE A 541 5.24 -11.31 8.41
C PHE A 541 6.53 -11.71 7.69
N LYS A 542 6.35 -12.41 6.56
CA LYS A 542 7.40 -12.54 5.54
C LYS A 542 7.77 -11.17 5.01
N ARG A 543 8.97 -11.08 4.43
CA ARG A 543 9.38 -9.89 3.71
C ARG A 543 8.39 -9.65 2.56
N PRO A 544 7.73 -8.48 2.52
CA PRO A 544 6.93 -8.11 1.35
C PRO A 544 7.86 -7.76 0.19
N PHE A 545 7.39 -7.99 -1.04
CA PHE A 545 8.10 -7.47 -2.20
C PHE A 545 8.05 -5.95 -2.21
N ALA A 546 9.20 -5.32 -2.50
CA ALA A 546 9.25 -3.88 -2.67
C ALA A 546 8.40 -3.47 -3.87
N GLU A 547 7.51 -2.50 -3.66
CA GLU A 547 6.77 -1.85 -4.74
C GLU A 547 7.15 -0.37 -4.77
N PRO A 548 7.57 0.15 -5.92
CA PRO A 548 7.80 1.58 -6.06
C PRO A 548 6.49 2.33 -5.80
N SER A 549 6.48 3.30 -4.88
CA SER A 549 5.36 4.23 -4.62
C SER A 549 5.82 5.69 -4.66
N ALA A 550 5.00 6.56 -5.27
CA ALA A 550 5.30 7.99 -5.48
C ALA A 550 4.38 8.92 -4.67
N SER A 551 3.33 8.35 -4.07
CA SER A 551 2.40 8.99 -3.14
C SER A 551 1.69 7.90 -2.33
N ILE A 552 0.87 8.31 -1.37
CA ILE A 552 -0.06 7.42 -0.66
C ILE A 552 -1.27 6.99 -1.54
N GLY A 553 -1.27 7.34 -2.82
CA GLY A 553 -2.33 6.96 -3.76
C GLY A 553 -3.67 7.62 -3.46
N VAL A 554 -4.76 6.84 -3.54
CA VAL A 554 -6.13 7.32 -3.31
C VAL A 554 -6.39 7.80 -1.88
N TRP A 555 -5.52 7.43 -0.92
CA TRP A 555 -5.64 7.90 0.47
C TRP A 555 -5.59 9.43 0.58
N GLN A 556 -4.82 10.13 -0.27
CA GLN A 556 -4.82 11.60 -0.25
C GLN A 556 -6.23 12.17 -0.46
N LEU A 557 -6.94 11.67 -1.47
CA LEU A 557 -8.31 12.06 -1.77
C LEU A 557 -9.25 11.68 -0.61
N ALA A 558 -9.04 10.52 0.02
CA ALA A 558 -9.82 10.10 1.17
C ALA A 558 -9.69 11.07 2.34
N PHE A 559 -8.46 11.39 2.77
CA PHE A 559 -8.19 12.33 3.86
C PHE A 559 -8.71 13.74 3.55
N GLU A 560 -8.55 14.23 2.31
CA GLU A 560 -9.12 15.52 1.88
C GLU A 560 -10.64 15.51 1.93
N THR A 561 -11.29 14.43 1.48
CA THR A 561 -12.75 14.27 1.55
C THR A 561 -13.25 14.25 2.99
N MET A 562 -12.57 13.50 3.88
CA MET A 562 -12.87 13.50 5.32
C MET A 562 -12.75 14.92 5.90
N SER A 563 -11.70 15.65 5.53
CA SER A 563 -11.50 17.03 5.95
C SER A 563 -12.61 17.97 5.46
N VAL A 564 -13.16 17.76 4.26
CA VAL A 564 -14.33 18.50 3.76
C VAL A 564 -15.59 18.15 4.55
N ILE A 565 -15.89 16.85 4.77
CA ILE A 565 -17.03 16.39 5.58
C ILE A 565 -16.93 16.93 7.01
N SER A 566 -15.72 17.09 7.55
CA SER A 566 -15.50 17.65 8.88
C SER A 566 -15.95 19.10 9.01
N VAL A 567 -15.89 19.91 7.95
CA VAL A 567 -16.39 21.29 7.97
C VAL A 567 -17.89 21.30 8.23
N VAL A 568 -18.64 20.52 7.43
CA VAL A 568 -20.10 20.38 7.56
C VAL A 568 -20.47 19.84 8.94
N THR A 569 -19.75 18.81 9.40
CA THR A 569 -20.02 18.14 10.67
C THR A 569 -19.81 19.07 11.87
N ASN A 570 -18.67 19.76 11.95
CA ASN A 570 -18.39 20.68 13.05
C ASN A 570 -19.34 21.90 13.02
N CYS A 571 -19.67 22.44 11.85
CA CYS A 571 -20.63 23.55 11.75
C CYS A 571 -22.04 23.12 12.23
N ALA A 572 -22.49 21.93 11.84
CA ALA A 572 -23.77 21.38 12.31
C ALA A 572 -23.77 21.15 13.84
N LEU A 573 -22.70 20.58 14.40
CA LEU A 573 -22.57 20.36 15.85
C LEU A 573 -22.57 21.69 16.63
N ILE A 574 -21.90 22.73 16.13
CA ILE A 574 -21.93 24.07 16.71
C ILE A 574 -23.35 24.65 16.64
N GLY A 575 -24.03 24.56 15.49
CA GLY A 575 -25.40 25.05 15.34
C GLY A 575 -26.42 24.36 16.25
N MET A 576 -26.17 23.09 16.63
CA MET A 576 -27.00 22.34 17.57
C MET A 576 -26.67 22.59 19.04
N SER A 577 -25.58 23.29 19.35
CA SER A 577 -25.17 23.51 20.74
C SER A 577 -26.18 24.43 21.47
N PRO A 578 -26.44 24.18 22.76
CA PRO A 578 -27.37 25.00 23.54
C PRO A 578 -26.91 26.46 23.64
N GLN A 579 -25.60 26.72 23.63
CA GLN A 579 -25.01 28.06 23.67
C GLN A 579 -25.38 28.89 22.43
N VAL A 580 -25.30 28.30 21.22
CA VAL A 580 -25.66 29.01 19.98
C VAL A 580 -27.17 29.17 19.85
N ASN A 581 -27.92 28.15 20.26
CA ASN A 581 -29.37 28.21 20.30
C ASN A 581 -29.90 29.28 21.25
N ALA A 582 -29.15 29.64 22.31
CA ALA A 582 -29.49 30.73 23.21
C ALA A 582 -29.30 32.13 22.60
N VAL A 583 -28.41 32.28 21.60
CA VAL A 583 -28.22 33.55 20.86
C VAL A 583 -29.40 33.80 19.91
N PHE A 584 -30.00 32.74 19.36
CA PHE A 584 -31.15 32.80 18.45
C PHE A 584 -32.35 32.03 19.03
N PRO A 585 -33.00 32.55 20.10
CA PRO A 585 -34.11 31.86 20.74
C PRO A 585 -35.36 31.84 19.85
N GLU A 586 -35.67 32.94 19.16
CA GLU A 586 -36.90 33.09 18.37
C GLU A 586 -36.76 32.62 16.90
N SER A 587 -35.64 32.96 16.25
CA SER A 587 -35.46 32.70 14.81
C SER A 587 -34.46 31.57 14.55
N LYS A 588 -34.96 30.33 14.49
CA LYS A 588 -34.14 29.16 14.11
C LYS A 588 -33.71 29.19 12.64
N THR A 589 -34.46 29.89 11.78
CA THR A 589 -34.11 30.08 10.37
C THR A 589 -32.83 30.90 10.24
N ASP A 590 -32.69 31.98 11.01
CA ASP A 590 -31.50 32.85 10.96
C ASP A 590 -30.28 32.11 11.50
N LEU A 591 -30.45 31.31 12.55
CA LEU A 591 -29.40 30.42 13.05
C LEU A 591 -28.87 29.50 11.94
N VAL A 592 -29.76 28.81 11.23
CA VAL A 592 -29.37 27.90 10.14
C VAL A 592 -28.67 28.66 9.02
N LEU A 593 -29.20 29.82 8.60
CA LEU A 593 -28.58 30.65 7.56
C LEU A 593 -27.18 31.13 7.95
N ILE A 594 -26.97 31.53 9.21
CA ILE A 594 -25.66 31.95 9.71
C ILE A 594 -24.68 30.77 9.75
N VAL A 595 -25.12 29.62 10.25
CA VAL A 595 -24.29 28.41 10.29
C VAL A 595 -23.89 27.99 8.87
N VAL A 596 -24.82 28.00 7.92
CA VAL A 596 -24.54 27.69 6.51
C VAL A 596 -23.62 28.73 5.87
N ALA A 597 -23.78 30.02 6.18
CA ALA A 597 -22.89 31.07 5.68
C ALA A 597 -21.45 30.91 6.21
N VAL A 598 -21.29 30.58 7.50
CA VAL A 598 -19.98 30.29 8.11
C VAL A 598 -19.37 29.03 7.49
N GLU A 599 -20.19 27.99 7.28
CA GLU A 599 -19.78 26.74 6.64
C GLU A 599 -19.24 26.98 5.22
N HIS A 600 -19.96 27.73 4.38
CA HIS A 600 -19.50 28.09 3.02
C HIS A 600 -18.24 28.97 3.05
N ALA A 601 -18.12 29.88 4.00
CA ALA A 601 -16.92 30.71 4.17
C ALA A 601 -15.70 29.85 4.54
N LEU A 602 -15.86 28.86 5.43
CA LEU A 602 -14.82 27.93 5.83
C LEU A 602 -14.44 26.97 4.70
N LEU A 603 -15.41 26.46 3.92
CA LEU A 603 -15.14 25.68 2.72
C LEU A 603 -14.36 26.50 1.69
N ALA A 604 -14.78 27.73 1.40
CA ALA A 604 -14.08 28.62 0.49
C ALA A 604 -12.64 28.88 0.96
N LEU A 605 -12.44 29.18 2.25
CA LEU A 605 -11.11 29.35 2.84
C LEU A 605 -10.26 28.08 2.71
N LYS A 606 -10.84 26.90 2.97
CA LYS A 606 -10.18 25.60 2.80
C LYS A 606 -9.71 25.39 1.37
N PHE A 607 -10.56 25.63 0.37
CA PHE A 607 -10.18 25.48 -1.04
C PHE A 607 -9.15 26.53 -1.48
N ILE A 608 -9.24 27.77 -0.99
CA ILE A 608 -8.23 28.81 -1.24
C ILE A 608 -6.88 28.40 -0.66
N LEU A 609 -6.84 27.89 0.58
CA LEU A 609 -5.60 27.43 1.22
C LEU A 609 -4.99 26.24 0.48
N ALA A 610 -5.80 25.24 0.10
CA ALA A 610 -5.36 24.09 -0.67
C ALA A 610 -4.79 24.49 -2.05
N PHE A 611 -5.40 25.48 -2.71
CA PHE A 611 -4.91 25.99 -4.00
C PHE A 611 -3.65 26.87 -3.86
N ALA A 612 -3.57 27.67 -2.79
CA ALA A 612 -2.48 28.62 -2.57
C ALA A 612 -1.17 27.93 -2.18
N ILE A 613 -1.23 26.78 -1.52
CA ILE A 613 -0.05 25.99 -1.13
C ILE A 613 0.29 25.03 -2.27
N PRO A 614 1.43 25.18 -2.98
CA PRO A 614 1.74 24.28 -4.08
C PRO A 614 2.12 22.89 -3.56
N ASP A 615 1.56 21.84 -4.19
CA ASP A 615 1.79 20.42 -3.86
C ASP A 615 3.27 20.01 -3.82
N LYS A 616 4.11 20.65 -4.65
CA LYS A 616 5.55 20.34 -4.75
C LYS A 616 6.39 21.54 -4.31
N PRO A 617 7.44 21.34 -3.50
CA PRO A 617 8.37 22.40 -3.16
C PRO A 617 9.06 23.00 -4.39
N ARG A 618 9.41 24.30 -4.33
CA ARG A 618 10.01 25.03 -5.46
C ARG A 618 11.28 24.37 -6.03
N HIS A 619 12.15 23.86 -5.16
CA HIS A 619 13.39 23.19 -5.60
C HIS A 619 13.12 21.86 -6.33
N ILE A 620 12.06 21.13 -5.95
CA ILE A 620 11.63 19.91 -6.66
C ILE A 620 11.02 20.27 -8.01
N GLN A 621 10.16 21.30 -8.06
CA GLN A 621 9.59 21.79 -9.31
C GLN A 621 10.68 22.20 -10.31
N GLN A 622 11.71 22.93 -9.86
CA GLN A 622 12.85 23.32 -10.69
C GLN A 622 13.65 22.11 -11.21
N LYS A 623 13.88 21.11 -10.35
CA LYS A 623 14.60 19.88 -10.75
C LYS A 623 13.80 19.06 -11.77
N LEU A 624 12.48 18.95 -11.60
CA LEU A 624 11.60 18.28 -12.56
C LEU A 624 11.55 19.03 -13.90
N ALA A 625 11.40 20.36 -13.86
CA ALA A 625 11.39 21.20 -15.06
C ALA A 625 12.72 21.12 -15.82
N ARG A 626 13.85 21.05 -15.12
CA ARG A 626 15.17 20.84 -15.75
C ARG A 626 15.24 19.48 -16.45
N LEU A 627 14.79 18.41 -15.81
CA LEU A 627 14.79 17.08 -16.40
C LEU A 627 13.89 17.00 -17.64
N GLU A 628 12.74 17.67 -17.61
CA GLU A 628 11.84 17.79 -18.76
C GLU A 628 12.49 18.57 -19.91
N PHE A 629 13.14 19.70 -19.61
CA PHE A 629 13.89 20.49 -20.59
C PHE A 629 15.00 19.68 -21.26
N GLU A 630 15.81 18.97 -20.48
CA GLU A 630 16.87 18.08 -21.00
C GLU A 630 16.29 16.96 -21.89
N SER A 631 15.12 16.41 -21.53
CA SER A 631 14.45 15.38 -22.35
C SER A 631 14.00 15.94 -23.70
N LEU A 632 13.48 17.18 -23.72
CA LEU A 632 13.08 17.87 -24.95
C LEU A 632 14.29 18.24 -25.82
N GLU A 633 15.40 18.64 -25.21
CA GLU A 633 16.63 18.94 -25.93
C GLU A 633 17.21 17.68 -26.57
N ALA A 634 17.23 16.55 -25.85
CA ALA A 634 17.65 15.26 -26.39
C ALA A 634 16.79 14.83 -27.59
N LEU A 635 15.46 15.02 -27.50
CA LEU A 635 14.55 14.73 -28.62
C LEU A 635 14.84 15.62 -29.84
N LYS A 636 15.07 16.92 -29.64
CA LYS A 636 15.45 17.85 -30.72
C LYS A 636 16.75 17.44 -31.38
N GLN A 637 17.77 17.09 -30.60
CA GLN A 637 19.06 16.63 -31.12
C GLN A 637 18.92 15.31 -31.91
N GLN A 638 18.08 14.38 -31.44
CA GLN A 638 17.80 13.14 -32.18
C GLN A 638 17.09 13.42 -33.50
N GLN A 639 16.09 14.31 -33.52
CA GLN A 639 15.40 14.71 -34.75
C GLN A 639 16.35 15.41 -35.73
N MET A 640 17.21 16.32 -35.26
CA MET A 640 18.22 16.97 -36.11
C MET A 640 19.21 15.98 -36.71
N LYS A 641 19.63 14.95 -35.96
CA LYS A 641 20.49 13.88 -36.47
C LYS A 641 19.80 13.06 -37.55
N LEU A 642 18.54 12.67 -37.35
CA LEU A 642 17.75 11.94 -38.35
C LEU A 642 17.56 12.76 -39.64
N VAL A 643 17.26 14.06 -39.52
CA VAL A 643 17.18 14.95 -40.69
C VAL A 643 18.51 15.06 -41.42
N ALA A 644 19.63 15.16 -40.68
CA ALA A 644 20.96 15.21 -41.28
C ALA A 644 21.39 13.87 -41.91
N GLU A 645 20.91 12.74 -41.41
CA GLU A 645 21.10 11.41 -42.01
C GLU A 645 20.29 11.27 -43.29
N ASN A 646 19.00 11.62 -43.28
CA ASN A 646 18.14 11.61 -44.47
C ASN A 646 18.68 12.53 -45.58
N LEU A 647 19.13 13.75 -45.24
CA LEU A 647 19.74 14.65 -46.22
C LEU A 647 21.01 14.05 -46.83
N LYS A 648 21.84 13.34 -46.04
CA LYS A 648 23.04 12.67 -46.56
C LYS A 648 22.70 11.50 -47.49
N GLU A 649 21.62 10.78 -47.21
CA GLU A 649 21.10 9.72 -48.09
C GLU A 649 20.58 10.31 -49.41
N GLU A 650 19.82 11.41 -49.36
CA GLU A 650 19.37 12.14 -50.56
C GLU A 650 20.55 12.66 -51.41
N TYR A 651 21.56 13.29 -50.81
CA TYR A 651 22.75 13.74 -51.55
C TYR A 651 23.58 12.57 -52.14
N GLN A 652 23.53 11.38 -51.54
CA GLN A 652 24.18 10.18 -52.07
C GLN A 652 23.39 9.53 -53.22
N GLU A 653 22.07 9.69 -53.24
CA GLU A 653 21.21 9.26 -54.35
C GLU A 653 21.32 10.25 -55.53
N ASP A 654 21.21 11.56 -55.28
CA ASP A 654 21.38 12.60 -56.30
C ASP A 654 22.79 12.56 -56.93
N GLY A 655 23.82 12.30 -56.11
CA GLY A 655 25.19 12.15 -56.58
C GLY A 655 25.44 10.90 -57.43
N LYS A 656 24.57 9.88 -57.33
CA LYS A 656 24.61 8.68 -58.19
C LYS A 656 23.77 8.86 -59.45
N GLU A 657 22.72 9.66 -59.43
CA GLU A 657 21.95 10.00 -60.64
C GLU A 657 22.65 11.05 -61.52
N ALA A 658 23.54 11.87 -60.95
CA ALA A 658 24.33 12.86 -61.68
C ALA A 658 25.63 12.33 -62.32
N THR A 659 25.96 11.04 -62.14
CA THR A 659 27.07 10.32 -62.80
C THR A 659 26.54 9.26 -63.76
#